data_AF-I0SA09-F1
#
_entry.id   AF-I0SA09-F1
#
_cell.length_a   1.000
_cell.length_b   1.000
_cell.length_c   1.000
_cell.angle_alpha   90.00
_cell.angle_beta   90.00
_cell.angle_gamma   90.00
#
_symmetry.space_group_name_H-M   'P 1'
#
loop_
_entity.id
_entity.type
_entity.pdbx_description
1 polymer ?
#
loop_
_entity_poly.entity_id
_entity_poly.type
_entity_poly.pdbx_seq_one_letter_code
_entity_poly.pdbx_strand_id
1 'polypeptide(L)'
;MNYLVIPAYKPDLNLLHLLQKVKEKSSLQIIVVNDGSPASYDSIFQEAQKYATVLCYMTNQGKGQALKTVFSYIDTLGQYGTVVTADADGQHNVWDIFRVSKKAQENPNHLIIGARSFSGNVPLRSAFGNKLTRFLFKQQIGVSVTDTQTGLRGFTTNMIPFMLKVEGQRYEYEMNMLLAASKEYPIIEVPIETVYINDNQASHFRPVRDGLMIYKDMFKFALSSINSFVIDYIVYALALLVLAAVPTSLKILLANGAARVTSSIFNYSANKKLVFKNKDSVAKTGPGYFGLALGLFILDTLLIRLFYAIFGLNLLIVKIIVGALLFCLSWLVQKKNYFQGKDAYFIMKFFKKSYAYASLFGMLLTGAFTYSMLKTFVLSEAITTVKSSSTSTSTTSTKAATNATKTDTSYKDDNISVKITTKTVSNTKVYIADITVSSPEYLKTALAQNTYGNNVTAKTSVTAANNNAILAINGDYYGANTTGYVIRNGVVYRNIVREDASNGDLAIYKDGSFGIVYENDVSAEDLVKNGVVNLLAFGPTLVENGQIAVSSNSEVGQSMSSNPRTAIGMIDKNHYIIVVSDGRTSESAGLSLYELAEVMKSYSVKTAYNLDGGGSSTLYFNGKVVNKPTTNGTISERAVSDIVYIGY
;
A
#
# COMPACT_ATOMS: atom_id res chain seq x y z
N MET A 1 21.57 -42.65 8.52
CA MET A 1 20.19 -42.82 8.99
C MET A 1 19.41 -41.54 8.76
N ASN A 2 18.18 -41.60 8.22
CA ASN A 2 17.39 -40.41 7.90
C ASN A 2 16.16 -40.35 8.80
N TYR A 3 15.91 -39.20 9.41
CA TYR A 3 14.91 -39.00 10.45
C TYR A 3 13.83 -38.02 10.00
N LEU A 4 12.57 -38.33 10.31
CA LEU A 4 11.46 -37.38 10.24
C LEU A 4 11.04 -37.01 11.66
N VAL A 5 11.04 -35.72 11.97
CA VAL A 5 10.78 -35.17 13.30
C VAL A 5 9.49 -34.37 13.28
N ILE A 6 8.52 -34.76 14.12
CA ILE A 6 7.20 -34.13 14.17
C ILE A 6 6.87 -33.70 15.60
N PRO A 7 6.97 -32.40 15.94
CA PRO A 7 6.44 -31.89 17.19
C PRO A 7 4.90 -31.78 17.12
N ALA A 8 4.20 -32.33 18.10
CA ALA A 8 2.74 -32.39 18.12
C ALA A 8 2.16 -31.92 19.46
N TYR A 9 1.21 -31.00 19.41
CA TYR A 9 0.40 -30.59 20.56
C TYR A 9 -1.07 -30.50 20.13
N LYS A 10 -1.92 -31.31 20.76
CA LYS A 10 -3.33 -31.49 20.38
C LYS A 10 -3.52 -31.81 18.89
N PRO A 11 -2.80 -32.82 18.33
CA PRO A 11 -2.92 -33.18 16.92
C PRO A 11 -4.30 -33.78 16.62
N ASP A 12 -4.70 -33.74 15.35
CA ASP A 12 -5.88 -34.46 14.85
C ASP A 12 -5.49 -35.80 14.19
N LEU A 13 -6.46 -36.47 13.56
CA LEU A 13 -6.24 -37.74 12.86
C LEU A 13 -5.33 -37.61 11.62
N ASN A 14 -5.06 -36.39 11.12
CA ASN A 14 -4.16 -36.19 9.99
C ASN A 14 -2.72 -36.58 10.33
N LEU A 15 -2.32 -36.46 11.61
CA LEU A 15 -1.03 -36.98 12.07
C LEU A 15 -0.89 -38.46 11.74
N LEU A 16 -1.89 -39.29 12.08
CA LEU A 16 -1.85 -40.73 11.84
C LEU A 16 -1.78 -41.06 10.35
N HIS A 17 -2.58 -40.37 9.53
CA HIS A 17 -2.53 -40.52 8.07
C HIS A 17 -1.16 -40.15 7.49
N LEU A 18 -0.51 -39.09 8.00
CA LEU A 18 0.83 -38.70 7.58
C LEU A 18 1.85 -39.78 7.96
N LEU A 19 1.83 -40.25 9.21
CA LEU A 19 2.74 -41.29 9.70
C LEU A 19 2.63 -42.58 8.88
N GLN A 20 1.41 -43.04 8.63
CA GLN A 20 1.16 -44.23 7.82
C GLN A 20 1.73 -44.07 6.40
N LYS A 21 1.41 -42.98 5.70
CA LYS A 21 1.89 -42.75 4.33
C LYS A 21 3.41 -42.64 4.24
N VAL A 22 4.05 -42.00 5.22
CA VAL A 22 5.53 -41.90 5.27
C VAL A 22 6.15 -43.28 5.51
N LYS A 23 5.58 -44.09 6.42
CA LYS A 23 6.06 -45.43 6.72
C LYS A 23 5.93 -46.40 5.54
N GLU A 24 4.84 -46.30 4.78
CA GLU A 24 4.60 -47.11 3.58
C GLU A 24 5.54 -46.76 2.42
N LYS A 25 5.98 -45.50 2.33
CA LYS A 25 6.69 -44.98 1.15
C LYS A 25 8.18 -44.66 1.39
N SER A 26 8.68 -44.79 2.63
CA SER A 26 10.07 -44.47 2.94
C SER A 26 10.63 -45.28 4.10
N SER A 27 11.97 -45.31 4.17
CA SER A 27 12.74 -45.84 5.29
C SER A 27 13.08 -44.80 6.36
N LEU A 28 12.40 -43.65 6.36
CA LEU A 28 12.63 -42.62 7.37
C LEU A 28 12.28 -43.15 8.77
N GLN A 29 13.16 -42.92 9.72
CA GLN A 29 12.90 -43.15 11.14
C GLN A 29 12.05 -41.99 11.66
N ILE A 30 10.78 -42.26 11.94
CA ILE A 30 9.84 -41.22 12.35
C ILE A 30 9.87 -41.08 13.87
N ILE A 31 10.05 -39.85 14.36
CA ILE A 31 10.05 -39.50 15.79
C ILE A 31 9.01 -38.40 16.00
N VAL A 32 8.01 -38.69 16.83
CA VAL A 32 6.95 -37.76 17.22
C VAL A 32 7.17 -37.31 18.66
N VAL A 33 6.98 -36.02 18.94
CA VAL A 33 6.94 -35.53 20.33
C VAL A 33 5.54 -35.08 20.68
N ASN A 34 4.94 -35.74 21.67
CA ASN A 34 3.78 -35.20 22.37
C ASN A 34 4.22 -34.09 23.34
N ASP A 35 4.04 -32.83 22.94
CA ASP A 35 4.38 -31.64 23.73
C ASP A 35 3.30 -31.34 24.78
N GLY A 36 2.98 -32.34 25.63
CA GLY A 36 2.07 -32.20 26.77
C GLY A 36 0.59 -32.05 26.39
N SER A 37 0.12 -32.78 25.38
CA SER A 37 -1.31 -32.80 25.03
C SER A 37 -2.16 -33.39 26.16
N PRO A 38 -3.42 -32.94 26.34
CA PRO A 38 -4.32 -33.53 27.34
C PRO A 38 -4.60 -35.01 27.09
N ALA A 39 -4.99 -35.73 28.15
CA ALA A 39 -5.28 -37.18 28.10
C ALA A 39 -6.33 -37.59 27.04
N SER A 40 -7.20 -36.67 26.61
CA SER A 40 -8.16 -36.90 25.52
C SER A 40 -7.49 -37.20 24.16
N TYR A 41 -6.19 -36.93 24.01
CA TYR A 41 -5.40 -37.17 22.80
C TYR A 41 -4.52 -38.43 22.90
N ASP A 42 -4.52 -39.13 24.04
CA ASP A 42 -3.64 -40.29 24.28
C ASP A 42 -3.86 -41.40 23.25
N SER A 43 -5.09 -41.60 22.80
CA SER A 43 -5.43 -42.60 21.77
C SER A 43 -4.69 -42.34 20.45
N ILE A 44 -4.53 -41.07 20.06
CA ILE A 44 -3.79 -40.70 18.85
C ILE A 44 -2.30 -41.03 19.02
N PHE A 45 -1.71 -40.74 20.18
CA PHE A 45 -0.30 -41.03 20.41
C PHE A 45 -0.01 -42.52 20.60
N GLN A 46 -0.92 -43.29 21.19
CA GLN A 46 -0.83 -44.75 21.27
C GLN A 46 -0.88 -45.38 19.88
N GLU A 47 -1.77 -44.90 19.01
CA GLU A 47 -1.83 -45.38 17.62
C GLU A 47 -0.58 -44.97 16.84
N ALA A 48 -0.05 -43.76 17.06
CA ALA A 48 1.17 -43.27 16.43
C ALA A 48 2.40 -44.15 16.74
N GLN A 49 2.44 -44.83 17.89
CA GLN A 49 3.54 -45.74 18.27
C GLN A 49 3.69 -46.94 17.30
N LYS A 50 2.64 -47.29 16.55
CA LYS A 50 2.73 -48.34 15.51
C LYS A 50 3.61 -47.92 14.33
N TYR A 51 3.78 -46.62 14.11
CA TYR A 51 4.48 -46.06 12.95
C TYR A 51 5.76 -45.31 13.32
N ALA A 52 5.84 -44.76 14.54
CA ALA A 52 6.89 -43.84 14.97
C ALA A 52 7.32 -44.07 16.43
N THR A 53 8.54 -43.64 16.77
CA THR A 53 8.95 -43.49 18.16
C THR A 53 8.28 -42.25 18.74
N VAL A 54 7.55 -42.38 19.85
CA VAL A 54 6.84 -41.27 20.49
C VAL A 54 7.51 -40.88 21.80
N LEU A 55 7.94 -39.62 21.91
CA LEU A 55 8.46 -39.01 23.13
C LEU A 55 7.38 -38.13 23.77
N CYS A 56 7.24 -38.14 25.10
CA CYS A 56 6.13 -37.45 25.77
C CYS A 56 6.61 -36.49 26.87
N TYR A 57 5.92 -35.35 26.99
CA TYR A 57 5.97 -34.49 28.16
C TYR A 57 4.67 -34.52 28.96
N MET A 58 4.75 -34.23 30.25
CA MET A 58 3.58 -34.09 31.13
C MET A 58 2.84 -32.75 30.94
N THR A 59 3.55 -31.71 30.53
CA THR A 59 3.00 -30.35 30.34
C THR A 59 3.59 -29.72 29.08
N ASN A 60 2.84 -28.82 28.45
CA ASN A 60 3.30 -28.14 27.24
C ASN A 60 4.54 -27.27 27.51
N GLN A 61 5.66 -27.61 26.89
CA GLN A 61 6.94 -26.90 27.00
C GLN A 61 7.18 -25.98 25.80
N GLY A 62 6.55 -26.28 24.65
CA GLY A 62 6.59 -25.49 23.43
C GLY A 62 7.30 -26.19 22.28
N LYS A 63 6.93 -25.81 21.05
CA LYS A 63 7.43 -26.42 19.80
C LYS A 63 8.97 -26.46 19.70
N GLY A 64 9.63 -25.36 20.07
CA GLY A 64 11.10 -25.29 20.05
C GLY A 64 11.76 -26.26 21.03
N GLN A 65 11.18 -26.43 22.22
CA GLN A 65 11.65 -27.40 23.21
C GLN A 65 11.42 -28.84 22.73
N ALA A 66 10.25 -29.12 22.14
CA ALA A 66 9.96 -30.42 21.54
C ALA A 66 10.98 -30.79 20.44
N LEU A 67 11.29 -29.85 19.52
CA LEU A 67 12.32 -30.04 18.51
C LEU A 67 13.69 -30.33 19.12
N LYS A 68 14.12 -29.53 20.12
CA LYS A 68 15.39 -29.74 20.82
C LYS A 68 15.48 -31.10 21.48
N THR A 69 14.42 -31.60 22.10
CA THR A 69 14.43 -32.93 22.71
C THR A 69 14.62 -34.02 21.67
N VAL A 70 14.02 -33.92 20.49
CA VAL A 70 14.30 -34.90 19.42
C VAL A 70 15.71 -34.76 18.89
N PHE A 71 16.21 -33.54 18.73
CA PHE A 71 17.59 -33.33 18.29
C PHE A 71 18.58 -33.93 19.28
N SER A 72 18.40 -33.72 20.59
CA SER A 72 19.21 -34.37 21.63
C SER A 72 19.07 -35.89 21.58
N TYR A 73 17.87 -36.43 21.39
CA TYR A 73 17.67 -37.86 21.24
C TYR A 73 18.42 -38.41 20.01
N ILE A 74 18.31 -37.78 18.84
CA ILE A 74 19.04 -38.19 17.63
C ILE A 74 20.56 -38.08 17.83
N ASP A 75 21.04 -37.04 18.51
CA ASP A 75 22.46 -36.85 18.83
C ASP A 75 23.01 -38.02 19.67
N THR A 76 22.24 -38.49 20.66
CA THR A 76 22.62 -39.64 21.50
C THR A 76 22.73 -40.96 20.74
N LEU A 77 22.09 -41.09 19.58
CA LEU A 77 22.23 -42.29 18.74
C LEU A 77 23.59 -42.34 18.02
N GLY A 78 24.30 -41.21 17.88
CA GLY A 78 25.62 -41.13 17.27
C GLY A 78 25.68 -41.51 15.78
N GLN A 79 24.53 -41.62 15.10
CA GLN A 79 24.46 -42.05 13.70
C GLN A 79 24.43 -40.86 12.74
N TYR A 80 25.31 -40.88 11.74
CA TYR A 80 25.31 -39.88 10.68
C TYR A 80 24.10 -40.03 9.74
N GLY A 81 23.54 -38.91 9.32
CA GLY A 81 22.59 -38.84 8.21
C GLY A 81 21.82 -37.52 8.22
N THR A 82 20.50 -37.55 8.00
CA THR A 82 19.69 -36.32 7.85
C THR A 82 18.51 -36.27 8.79
N VAL A 83 18.15 -35.05 9.17
CA VAL A 83 16.97 -34.72 9.96
C VAL A 83 16.07 -33.86 9.09
N VAL A 84 14.79 -34.23 8.99
CA VAL A 84 13.75 -33.38 8.41
C VAL A 84 12.68 -33.12 9.45
N THR A 85 12.32 -31.86 9.67
CA THR A 85 11.21 -31.46 10.54
C THR A 85 9.94 -31.29 9.71
N ALA A 86 8.78 -31.68 10.24
CA ALA A 86 7.48 -31.42 9.63
C ALA A 86 6.41 -31.13 10.70
N ASP A 87 5.37 -30.39 10.34
CA ASP A 87 4.25 -30.09 11.22
C ASP A 87 3.27 -31.27 11.36
N ALA A 88 2.62 -31.37 12.53
CA ALA A 88 1.71 -32.47 12.86
C ALA A 88 0.30 -32.35 12.25
N ASP A 89 0.00 -31.24 11.58
CA ASP A 89 -1.34 -30.90 11.05
C ASP A 89 -1.59 -31.43 9.62
N GLY A 90 -0.62 -32.14 9.04
CA GLY A 90 -0.76 -32.73 7.71
C GLY A 90 -0.68 -31.72 6.56
N GLN A 91 -0.26 -30.47 6.80
CA GLN A 91 -0.12 -29.46 5.74
C GLN A 91 1.04 -29.76 4.77
N HIS A 92 2.01 -30.58 5.18
CA HIS A 92 3.14 -30.99 4.35
C HIS A 92 2.80 -32.26 3.59
N ASN A 93 2.82 -32.18 2.26
CA ASN A 93 2.68 -33.36 1.43
C ASN A 93 3.94 -34.25 1.56
N VAL A 94 3.70 -35.57 1.59
CA VAL A 94 4.71 -36.60 1.81
C VAL A 94 5.86 -36.50 0.80
N TRP A 95 5.55 -36.15 -0.44
CA TRP A 95 6.56 -35.97 -1.48
C TRP A 95 7.46 -34.77 -1.21
N ASP A 96 6.95 -33.69 -0.62
CA ASP A 96 7.73 -32.53 -0.21
C ASP A 96 8.73 -32.88 0.91
N ILE A 97 8.29 -33.66 1.90
CA ILE A 97 9.15 -34.20 2.95
C ILE A 97 10.30 -35.00 2.34
N PHE A 98 10.01 -35.87 1.37
CA PHE A 98 11.03 -36.67 0.69
C PHE A 98 11.98 -35.81 -0.16
N ARG A 99 11.47 -34.79 -0.85
CA ARG A 99 12.32 -33.86 -1.61
C ARG A 99 13.27 -33.09 -0.70
N VAL A 100 12.78 -32.58 0.42
CA VAL A 100 13.61 -31.87 1.42
C VAL A 100 14.64 -32.83 2.04
N SER A 101 14.23 -34.05 2.40
CA SER A 101 15.16 -35.07 2.92
C SER A 101 16.25 -35.42 1.93
N LYS A 102 15.89 -35.70 0.68
CA LYS A 102 16.84 -36.01 -0.38
C LYS A 102 17.80 -34.84 -0.61
N LYS A 103 17.29 -33.61 -0.65
CA LYS A 103 18.14 -32.43 -0.84
C LYS A 103 19.11 -32.21 0.32
N ALA A 104 18.69 -32.50 1.56
CA ALA A 104 19.58 -32.44 2.73
C ALA A 104 20.67 -33.51 2.67
N GLN A 105 20.36 -34.70 2.12
CA GLN A 105 21.36 -35.76 1.91
C GLN A 105 22.38 -35.37 0.85
N GLU A 106 21.93 -34.75 -0.25
CA GLU A 106 22.79 -34.27 -1.33
C GLU A 106 23.67 -33.08 -0.94
N ASN A 107 23.30 -32.33 0.10
CA ASN A 107 23.97 -31.07 0.49
C ASN A 107 24.28 -31.08 2.00
N PRO A 108 25.30 -31.81 2.45
CA PRO A 108 25.76 -31.75 3.84
C PRO A 108 26.13 -30.32 4.26
N ASN A 109 25.95 -29.98 5.54
CA ASN A 109 26.24 -28.64 6.07
C ASN A 109 25.42 -27.51 5.43
N HIS A 110 24.23 -27.82 4.89
CA HIS A 110 23.28 -26.83 4.40
C HIS A 110 21.99 -26.90 5.19
N LEU A 111 21.37 -25.74 5.42
CA LEU A 111 19.99 -25.69 5.89
C LEU A 111 19.07 -25.70 4.66
N ILE A 112 18.36 -26.80 4.47
CA ILE A 112 17.34 -26.93 3.44
C ILE A 112 16.02 -26.43 4.02
N ILE A 113 15.30 -25.58 3.29
CA ILE A 113 13.97 -25.13 3.67
C ILE A 113 12.96 -25.43 2.56
N GLY A 114 11.80 -25.97 2.95
CA GLY A 114 10.66 -26.16 2.05
C GLY A 114 9.94 -24.83 1.85
N ALA A 115 10.12 -24.21 0.68
CA ALA A 115 9.55 -22.92 0.35
C ALA A 115 8.22 -23.06 -0.38
N ARG A 116 7.14 -22.57 0.23
CA ARG A 116 5.79 -22.62 -0.37
C ARG A 116 5.73 -21.77 -1.64
N SER A 117 5.20 -22.33 -2.73
CA SER A 117 4.84 -21.53 -3.91
C SER A 117 3.60 -20.69 -3.59
N PHE A 118 3.73 -19.37 -3.50
CA PHE A 118 2.61 -18.43 -3.28
C PHE A 118 1.74 -18.23 -4.54
N SER A 119 1.38 -19.32 -5.21
CA SER A 119 0.48 -19.35 -6.37
C SER A 119 -0.90 -19.88 -5.93
N GLY A 120 -1.88 -18.99 -5.74
CA GLY A 120 -3.26 -19.34 -5.36
C GLY A 120 -3.90 -18.40 -4.32
N ASN A 121 -5.12 -18.72 -3.89
CA ASN A 121 -5.90 -18.01 -2.86
C ASN A 121 -5.28 -18.18 -1.46
N VAL A 122 -4.19 -17.45 -1.19
CA VAL A 122 -3.58 -17.40 0.15
C VAL A 122 -4.39 -16.42 1.03
N PRO A 123 -4.80 -16.79 2.25
CA PRO A 123 -5.46 -15.87 3.17
C PRO A 123 -4.62 -14.60 3.37
N LEU A 124 -5.22 -13.42 3.14
CA LEU A 124 -4.55 -12.11 3.13
C LEU A 124 -3.68 -11.86 4.39
N ARG A 125 -4.12 -12.36 5.55
CA ARG A 125 -3.41 -12.21 6.83
C ARG A 125 -2.07 -12.95 6.84
N SER A 126 -2.01 -14.16 6.29
CA SER A 126 -0.78 -14.97 6.24
C SER A 126 0.19 -14.46 5.19
N ALA A 127 -0.33 -13.98 4.05
CA ALA A 127 0.48 -13.36 3.00
C ALA A 127 1.17 -12.06 3.48
N PHE A 128 0.45 -11.21 4.22
CA PHE A 128 1.02 -9.97 4.78
C PHE A 128 2.12 -10.26 5.80
N GLY A 129 1.88 -11.20 6.73
CA GLY A 129 2.86 -11.60 7.75
C GLY A 129 4.16 -12.10 7.13
N ASN A 130 4.10 -13.02 6.16
CA ASN A 130 5.29 -13.54 5.51
C ASN A 130 6.02 -12.49 4.65
N LYS A 131 5.29 -11.57 3.98
CA LYS A 131 5.91 -10.47 3.23
C LYS A 131 6.71 -9.54 4.15
N LEU A 132 6.15 -9.21 5.31
CA LEU A 132 6.84 -8.39 6.31
C LEU A 132 8.08 -9.09 6.86
N THR A 133 7.97 -10.37 7.26
CA THR A 133 9.11 -11.10 7.84
C THR A 133 10.21 -11.36 6.80
N ARG A 134 9.88 -11.62 5.53
CA ARG A 134 10.87 -11.72 4.44
C ARG A 134 11.64 -10.42 4.23
N PHE A 135 10.93 -9.28 4.22
CA PHE A 135 11.56 -7.97 4.07
C PHE A 135 12.53 -7.68 5.22
N LEU A 136 12.10 -7.93 6.46
CA LEU A 136 12.92 -7.71 7.65
C LEU A 136 14.13 -8.66 7.69
N PHE A 137 13.95 -9.94 7.35
CA PHE A 137 15.02 -10.93 7.28
C PHE A 137 16.10 -10.54 6.27
N LYS A 138 15.69 -10.19 5.04
CA LYS A 138 16.62 -9.74 3.99
C LYS A 138 17.40 -8.49 4.42
N GLN A 139 16.74 -7.54 5.08
CA GLN A 139 17.39 -6.32 5.56
C GLN A 139 18.40 -6.54 6.68
N GLN A 140 18.21 -7.57 7.51
CA GLN A 140 19.08 -7.84 8.66
C GLN A 140 20.25 -8.77 8.32
N ILE A 141 20.04 -9.76 7.45
CA ILE A 141 21.04 -10.81 7.18
C ILE A 141 21.70 -10.63 5.81
N GLY A 142 21.02 -9.97 4.85
CA GLY A 142 21.48 -9.87 3.46
C GLY A 142 21.19 -11.11 2.61
N VAL A 143 20.73 -12.21 3.22
CA VAL A 143 20.29 -13.44 2.53
C VAL A 143 18.80 -13.34 2.19
N SER A 144 18.45 -13.67 0.95
CA SER A 144 17.06 -13.71 0.49
C SER A 144 16.49 -15.12 0.68
N VAL A 145 15.36 -15.22 1.36
CA VAL A 145 14.56 -16.45 1.47
C VAL A 145 13.11 -16.14 1.15
N THR A 146 12.46 -17.09 0.47
CA THR A 146 11.09 -16.95 -0.01
C THR A 146 10.04 -17.36 1.02
N ASP A 147 10.40 -18.18 2.00
CA ASP A 147 9.50 -18.55 3.10
C ASP A 147 10.23 -18.61 4.44
N THR A 148 10.03 -17.58 5.25
CA THR A 148 10.63 -17.50 6.60
C THR A 148 9.87 -18.30 7.66
N GLN A 149 8.64 -18.73 7.35
CA GLN A 149 7.71 -19.30 8.32
C GLN A 149 7.45 -20.80 8.10
N THR A 150 8.21 -21.43 7.20
CA THR A 150 8.09 -22.87 6.96
C THR A 150 8.68 -23.69 8.11
N GLY A 151 7.91 -24.67 8.59
CA GLY A 151 8.35 -25.70 9.53
C GLY A 151 9.00 -26.91 8.84
N LEU A 152 8.91 -27.00 7.50
CA LEU A 152 9.53 -28.07 6.72
C LEU A 152 11.00 -27.73 6.45
N ARG A 153 11.92 -28.35 7.21
CA ARG A 153 13.35 -28.03 7.14
C ARG A 153 14.18 -29.30 7.18
N GLY A 154 15.25 -29.33 6.41
CA GLY A 154 16.18 -30.46 6.33
C GLY A 154 17.61 -30.04 6.61
N PHE A 155 18.35 -30.86 7.37
CA PHE A 155 19.79 -30.64 7.62
C PHE A 155 20.47 -31.95 8.00
N THR A 156 21.81 -31.99 7.99
CA THR A 156 22.58 -33.19 8.38
C THR A 156 22.79 -33.27 9.90
N THR A 157 22.86 -34.48 10.45
CA THR A 157 22.91 -34.69 11.92
C THR A 157 24.10 -34.00 12.60
N ASN A 158 25.21 -33.79 11.90
CA ASN A 158 26.35 -33.05 12.44
C ASN A 158 26.08 -31.55 12.72
N MET A 159 24.95 -31.00 12.23
CA MET A 159 24.48 -29.65 12.56
C MET A 159 23.64 -29.62 13.85
N ILE A 160 23.28 -30.76 14.45
CA ILE A 160 22.48 -30.83 15.69
C ILE A 160 23.11 -30.05 16.85
N PRO A 161 24.43 -30.15 17.14
CA PRO A 161 25.04 -29.37 18.22
C PRO A 161 24.87 -27.86 18.05
N PHE A 162 24.83 -27.38 16.79
CA PHE A 162 24.50 -26.00 16.49
C PHE A 162 23.02 -25.71 16.74
N MET A 163 22.11 -26.55 16.24
CA MET A 163 20.66 -26.38 16.42
C MET A 163 20.26 -26.34 17.90
N LEU A 164 20.92 -27.12 18.76
CA LEU A 164 20.68 -27.15 20.20
C LEU A 164 21.08 -25.83 20.90
N LYS A 165 22.09 -25.11 20.41
CA LYS A 165 22.56 -23.83 20.97
C LYS A 165 21.63 -22.65 20.64
N VAL A 166 20.82 -22.76 19.60
CA VAL A 166 19.91 -21.70 19.17
C VAL A 166 18.89 -21.39 20.28
N GLU A 167 18.71 -20.11 20.61
CA GLU A 167 17.76 -19.66 21.63
C GLU A 167 16.30 -19.82 21.19
N GLY A 168 15.39 -20.00 22.16
CA GLY A 168 13.96 -20.18 21.94
C GLY A 168 13.45 -21.54 22.40
N GLN A 169 12.20 -21.57 22.84
CA GLN A 169 11.51 -22.75 23.37
C GLN A 169 10.14 -22.96 22.71
N ARG A 170 9.56 -21.94 22.09
CA ARG A 170 8.26 -22.03 21.40
C ARG A 170 8.44 -21.76 19.90
N TYR A 171 7.44 -21.19 19.23
CA TYR A 171 7.43 -20.96 17.79
C TYR A 171 8.58 -20.04 17.31
N GLU A 172 9.09 -19.14 18.15
CA GLU A 172 10.22 -18.27 17.81
C GLU A 172 11.51 -19.05 17.50
N TYR A 173 11.65 -20.27 18.03
CA TYR A 173 12.84 -21.10 17.83
C TYR A 173 13.10 -21.37 16.34
N GLU A 174 12.06 -21.62 15.55
CA GLU A 174 12.22 -21.87 14.12
C GLU A 174 12.76 -20.61 13.40
N MET A 175 12.28 -19.41 13.74
CA MET A 175 12.86 -18.20 13.17
C MET A 175 14.31 -17.99 13.61
N ASN A 176 14.59 -18.20 14.90
CA ASN A 176 15.96 -18.08 15.44
C ASN A 176 16.91 -19.10 14.80
N MET A 177 16.44 -20.32 14.51
CA MET A 177 17.19 -21.34 13.79
C MET A 177 17.56 -20.84 12.39
N LEU A 178 16.60 -20.25 11.66
CA LEU A 178 16.86 -19.71 10.33
C LEU A 178 17.85 -18.54 10.38
N LEU A 179 17.67 -17.62 11.33
CA LEU A 179 18.55 -16.45 11.53
C LEU A 179 19.97 -16.87 11.94
N ALA A 180 20.12 -17.79 12.88
CA ALA A 180 21.42 -18.27 13.31
C ALA A 180 22.09 -19.06 12.17
N ALA A 181 21.37 -20.00 11.55
CA ALA A 181 21.93 -20.85 10.49
C ALA A 181 22.36 -20.02 9.28
N SER A 182 21.61 -18.98 8.90
CA SER A 182 21.96 -18.10 7.77
C SER A 182 23.31 -17.40 7.88
N LYS A 183 23.90 -17.34 9.09
CA LYS A 183 25.21 -16.75 9.34
C LYS A 183 26.36 -17.77 9.26
N GLU A 184 26.06 -19.06 9.44
CA GLU A 184 27.06 -20.13 9.55
C GLU A 184 26.99 -21.15 8.40
N TYR A 185 25.80 -21.36 7.84
CA TYR A 185 25.52 -22.39 6.84
C TYR A 185 24.79 -21.79 5.64
N PRO A 186 25.07 -22.27 4.42
CA PRO A 186 24.30 -21.88 3.25
C PRO A 186 22.86 -22.42 3.33
N ILE A 187 21.92 -21.67 2.76
CA ILE A 187 20.50 -22.02 2.72
C ILE A 187 20.10 -22.40 1.30
N ILE A 188 19.38 -23.52 1.15
CA ILE A 188 18.82 -23.97 -0.12
C ILE A 188 17.30 -24.08 0.03
N GLU A 189 16.56 -23.48 -0.89
CA GLU A 189 15.11 -23.56 -0.93
C GLU A 189 14.66 -24.69 -1.87
N VAL A 190 13.77 -25.55 -1.38
CA VAL A 190 13.09 -26.57 -2.17
C VAL A 190 11.64 -26.13 -2.34
N PRO A 191 11.14 -25.94 -3.57
CA PRO A 191 9.74 -25.60 -3.79
C PRO A 191 8.80 -26.69 -3.26
N ILE A 192 7.80 -26.28 -2.47
CA ILE A 192 6.80 -27.18 -1.91
C ILE A 192 5.37 -26.71 -2.20
N GLU A 193 4.47 -27.68 -2.35
CA GLU A 193 3.05 -27.43 -2.45
C GLU A 193 2.45 -27.19 -1.06
N THR A 194 1.57 -26.20 -0.93
CA THR A 194 0.85 -25.97 0.33
C THR A 194 -0.53 -26.58 0.24
N VAL A 195 -0.82 -27.57 1.07
CA VAL A 195 -2.18 -28.09 1.22
C VAL A 195 -2.88 -27.27 2.31
N TYR A 196 -3.69 -26.28 1.92
CA TYR A 196 -4.50 -25.52 2.86
C TYR A 196 -5.72 -26.34 3.30
N ILE A 197 -5.62 -27.02 4.44
CA ILE A 197 -6.73 -27.76 5.04
C ILE A 197 -7.44 -26.84 6.05
N ASN A 198 -8.75 -26.62 5.86
CA ASN A 198 -9.64 -25.92 6.81
C ASN A 198 -9.14 -24.57 7.35
N ASP A 199 -8.70 -23.67 6.47
CA ASP A 199 -8.46 -22.25 6.79
C ASP A 199 -7.47 -22.01 7.97
N ASN A 200 -6.53 -22.93 8.21
CA ASN A 200 -5.56 -22.92 9.32
C ASN A 200 -6.19 -22.96 10.74
N GLN A 201 -7.40 -23.50 10.94
CA GLN A 201 -8.02 -23.55 12.29
C GLN A 201 -7.19 -24.32 13.33
N ALA A 202 -6.36 -25.28 12.92
CA ALA A 202 -5.48 -26.05 13.79
C ALA A 202 -4.14 -25.36 14.13
N SER A 203 -3.78 -24.28 13.43
CA SER A 203 -2.54 -23.57 13.69
C SER A 203 -2.67 -22.68 14.93
N HIS A 204 -2.03 -23.08 16.03
CA HIS A 204 -1.97 -22.28 17.25
C HIS A 204 -1.04 -21.05 17.14
N PHE A 205 -0.42 -20.81 15.98
CA PHE A 205 0.45 -19.66 15.73
C PHE A 205 -0.36 -18.36 15.64
N ARG A 206 0.04 -17.31 16.39
CA ARG A 206 -0.61 -15.99 16.37
C ARG A 206 0.29 -15.01 15.60
N PRO A 207 0.06 -14.74 14.30
CA PRO A 207 1.04 -14.13 13.40
C PRO A 207 1.59 -12.78 13.85
N VAL A 208 0.73 -11.93 14.42
CA VAL A 208 1.11 -10.59 14.87
C VAL A 208 1.80 -10.64 16.24
N ARG A 209 1.26 -11.39 17.20
CA ARG A 209 1.83 -11.43 18.56
C ARG A 209 3.16 -12.16 18.59
N ASP A 210 3.23 -13.32 17.96
CA ASP A 210 4.42 -14.17 17.98
C ASP A 210 5.48 -13.61 17.02
N GLY A 211 5.07 -12.98 15.91
CA GLY A 211 5.95 -12.21 15.03
C GLY A 211 6.54 -10.95 15.69
N LEU A 212 5.77 -10.23 16.51
CA LEU A 212 6.24 -9.03 17.23
C LEU A 212 7.10 -9.35 18.46
N MET A 213 6.98 -10.55 19.05
CA MET A 213 7.87 -10.97 20.13
C MET A 213 9.34 -11.05 19.69
N ILE A 214 9.59 -11.31 18.40
CA ILE A 214 10.91 -11.36 17.76
C ILE A 214 11.56 -9.97 17.70
N TYR A 215 10.76 -8.91 17.54
CA TYR A 215 11.25 -7.53 17.42
C TYR A 215 11.03 -6.69 18.67
N LYS A 216 10.64 -7.33 19.78
CA LYS A 216 10.22 -6.66 21.03
C LYS A 216 11.20 -5.61 21.50
N ASP A 217 12.50 -5.89 21.44
CA ASP A 217 13.51 -4.94 21.93
C ASP A 217 13.79 -3.81 20.93
N MET A 218 13.66 -4.06 19.62
CA MET A 218 13.70 -3.01 18.59
C MET A 218 12.47 -2.09 18.70
N PHE A 219 11.28 -2.63 18.96
CA PHE A 219 10.07 -1.84 19.18
C PHE A 219 10.12 -1.03 20.48
N LYS A 220 10.64 -1.60 21.58
CA LYS A 220 10.84 -0.84 22.82
C LYS A 220 11.86 0.28 22.64
N PHE A 221 12.93 0.05 21.88
CA PHE A 221 13.92 1.08 21.55
C PHE A 221 13.31 2.21 20.70
N ALA A 222 12.52 1.85 19.68
CA ALA A 222 11.80 2.81 18.85
C ALA A 222 10.80 3.62 19.68
N LEU A 223 10.04 2.97 20.57
CA LEU A 223 9.08 3.61 21.46
C LEU A 223 9.76 4.56 22.45
N SER A 224 10.91 4.15 23.03
CA SER A 224 11.74 4.99 23.89
C SER A 224 12.24 6.25 23.15
N SER A 225 12.66 6.08 21.90
CA SER A 225 13.15 7.18 21.05
C SER A 225 12.03 8.14 20.63
N ILE A 226 10.84 7.63 20.31
CA ILE A 226 9.65 8.45 20.00
C ILE A 226 9.22 9.27 21.22
N ASN A 227 9.14 8.63 22.40
CA ASN A 227 8.78 9.33 23.63
C ASN A 227 9.81 10.41 24.00
N SER A 228 11.10 10.13 23.79
CA SER A 228 12.16 11.12 23.94
C SER A 228 11.97 12.32 23.01
N PHE A 229 11.64 12.09 21.74
CA PHE A 229 11.35 13.17 20.78
C PHE A 229 10.12 14.00 21.18
N VAL A 230 9.06 13.36 21.68
CA VAL A 230 7.86 14.07 22.16
C VAL A 230 8.20 14.96 23.36
N ILE A 231 8.98 14.45 24.31
CA ILE A 231 9.48 15.23 25.46
C ILE A 231 10.34 16.40 24.96
N ASP A 232 11.25 16.15 24.03
CA ASP A 232 12.10 17.18 23.40
C ASP A 232 11.25 18.31 22.78
N TYR A 233 10.24 17.94 22.00
CA TYR A 233 9.35 18.88 21.33
C TYR A 233 8.53 19.72 22.32
N ILE A 234 7.94 19.09 23.35
CA ILE A 234 7.14 19.80 24.36
C ILE A 234 8.00 20.78 25.14
N VAL A 235 9.18 20.34 25.62
CA VAL A 235 10.09 21.21 26.36
C VAL A 235 10.59 22.36 25.48
N TYR A 236 10.88 22.10 24.20
CA TYR A 236 11.26 23.13 23.24
C TYR A 236 10.14 24.17 23.06
N ALA A 237 8.90 23.73 22.86
CA ALA A 237 7.76 24.61 22.67
C ALA A 237 7.49 25.49 23.92
N LEU A 238 7.54 24.89 25.11
CA LEU A 238 7.39 25.63 26.37
C LEU A 238 8.54 26.63 26.58
N ALA A 239 9.78 26.23 26.29
CA ALA A 239 10.92 27.12 26.40
C ALA A 239 10.85 28.29 25.41
N LEU A 240 10.33 28.09 24.19
CA LEU A 240 10.09 29.19 23.25
C LEU A 240 9.07 30.20 23.77
N LEU A 241 8.03 29.74 24.49
CA LEU A 241 7.01 30.59 25.10
C LEU A 241 7.61 31.44 26.23
N VAL A 242 8.38 30.82 27.13
CA VAL A 242 9.02 31.51 28.26
C VAL A 242 10.10 32.48 27.79
N LEU A 243 10.85 32.14 26.73
CA LEU A 243 11.95 32.95 26.20
C LEU A 243 11.48 33.94 25.13
N ALA A 244 10.19 34.34 25.11
CA ALA A 244 9.64 35.19 24.07
C ALA A 244 10.42 36.51 23.87
N ALA A 245 10.90 37.11 24.97
CA ALA A 245 11.67 38.37 24.97
C ALA A 245 13.16 38.23 24.60
N VAL A 246 13.68 37.01 24.42
CA VAL A 246 15.09 36.75 24.11
C VAL A 246 15.35 36.86 22.60
N PRO A 247 16.52 37.40 22.17
CA PRO A 247 16.89 37.42 20.75
C PRO A 247 16.82 36.03 20.11
N THR A 248 16.30 35.94 18.89
CA THR A 248 15.97 34.67 18.22
C THR A 248 17.13 33.66 18.17
N SER A 249 18.36 34.13 17.92
CA SER A 249 19.54 33.27 17.89
C SER A 249 19.82 32.60 19.24
N LEU A 250 19.75 33.37 20.33
CA LEU A 250 19.95 32.87 21.69
C LEU A 250 18.74 32.06 22.18
N LYS A 251 17.53 32.46 21.81
CA LYS A 251 16.28 31.76 22.07
C LYS A 251 16.30 30.32 21.55
N ILE A 252 16.69 30.12 20.28
CA ILE A 252 16.80 28.79 19.67
C ILE A 252 17.81 27.92 20.42
N LEU A 253 18.96 28.48 20.78
CA LEU A 253 20.03 27.75 21.49
C LEU A 253 19.57 27.29 22.88
N LEU A 254 19.00 28.21 23.68
CA LEU A 254 18.57 27.94 25.04
C LEU A 254 17.38 26.97 25.08
N ALA A 255 16.37 27.21 24.23
CA ALA A 255 15.20 26.32 24.14
C ALA A 255 15.60 24.91 23.68
N ASN A 256 16.49 24.81 22.69
CA ASN A 256 16.94 23.51 22.21
C ASN A 256 17.84 22.80 23.22
N GLY A 257 18.67 23.55 23.96
CA GLY A 257 19.53 23.01 25.01
C GLY A 257 18.71 22.38 26.13
N ALA A 258 17.72 23.10 26.64
CA ALA A 258 16.81 22.60 27.67
C ALA A 258 16.06 21.34 27.21
N ALA A 259 15.51 21.37 26.00
CA ALA A 259 14.83 20.22 25.39
C ALA A 259 15.73 18.99 25.32
N ARG A 260 16.96 19.17 24.81
CA ARG A 260 17.89 18.07 24.57
C ARG A 260 18.41 17.44 25.84
N VAL A 261 18.68 18.24 26.88
CA VAL A 261 19.11 17.71 28.18
C VAL A 261 18.02 16.82 28.77
N THR A 262 16.79 17.32 28.83
CA THR A 262 15.65 16.57 29.39
C THR A 262 15.35 15.31 28.58
N SER A 263 15.30 15.41 27.25
CA SER A 263 14.98 14.29 26.37
C SER A 263 16.06 13.19 26.40
N SER A 264 17.34 13.57 26.50
CA SER A 264 18.47 12.64 26.54
C SER A 264 18.55 11.88 27.86
N ILE A 265 18.26 12.54 28.99
CA ILE A 265 18.20 11.89 30.32
C ILE A 265 17.08 10.84 30.35
N PHE A 266 15.89 11.19 29.86
CA PHE A 266 14.77 10.26 29.75
C PHE A 266 15.14 9.05 28.87
N ASN A 267 15.67 9.30 27.68
CA ASN A 267 16.00 8.27 26.70
C ASN A 267 17.08 7.31 27.21
N TYR A 268 18.14 7.83 27.85
CA TYR A 268 19.15 7.02 28.51
C TYR A 268 18.55 6.13 29.61
N SER A 269 17.71 6.70 30.47
CA SER A 269 17.06 5.97 31.58
C SER A 269 16.13 4.87 31.08
N ALA A 270 15.29 5.18 30.09
CA ALA A 270 14.36 4.23 29.47
C ALA A 270 15.11 3.09 28.74
N ASN A 271 16.13 3.41 27.95
CA ASN A 271 16.91 2.40 27.24
C ASN A 271 17.69 1.50 28.20
N LYS A 272 18.29 2.06 29.25
CA LYS A 272 19.04 1.29 30.23
C LYS A 272 18.15 0.34 31.04
N LYS A 273 16.99 0.81 31.53
CA LYS A 273 16.10 0.04 32.43
C LYS A 273 15.13 -0.87 31.68
N LEU A 274 14.54 -0.41 30.57
CA LEU A 274 13.40 -1.08 29.93
C LEU A 274 13.80 -1.84 28.66
N VAL A 275 14.76 -1.32 27.88
CA VAL A 275 15.18 -1.89 26.59
C VAL A 275 16.29 -2.90 26.78
N PHE A 276 17.45 -2.47 27.28
CA PHE A 276 18.66 -3.30 27.35
C PHE A 276 18.88 -3.99 28.71
N LYS A 277 18.13 -3.58 29.75
CA LYS A 277 18.27 -4.09 31.13
C LYS A 277 19.74 -4.15 31.61
N ASN A 278 20.55 -3.17 31.19
CA ASN A 278 21.98 -3.16 31.45
C ASN A 278 22.25 -2.77 32.92
N LYS A 279 23.00 -3.62 33.64
CA LYS A 279 23.38 -3.45 35.05
C LYS A 279 24.68 -2.64 35.26
N ASP A 280 25.39 -2.28 34.19
CA ASP A 280 26.61 -1.45 34.25
C ASP A 280 26.35 -0.08 34.90
N SER A 281 27.38 0.51 35.53
CA SER A 281 27.28 1.81 36.18
C SER A 281 27.05 2.96 35.16
N VAL A 282 26.42 4.05 35.62
CA VAL A 282 26.19 5.24 34.78
C VAL A 282 27.50 5.90 34.37
N ALA A 283 28.52 5.85 35.23
CA ALA A 283 29.85 6.37 34.94
C ALA A 283 30.52 5.68 33.73
N LYS A 284 30.23 4.39 33.50
CA LYS A 284 30.82 3.61 32.39
C LYS A 284 30.10 3.82 31.05
N THR A 285 28.78 4.02 31.07
CA THR A 285 27.93 4.06 29.86
C THR A 285 27.46 5.47 29.48
N GLY A 286 27.49 6.41 30.43
CA GLY A 286 27.05 7.80 30.25
C GLY A 286 27.92 8.61 29.29
N PRO A 287 29.26 8.62 29.39
CA PRO A 287 30.12 9.50 28.57
C PRO A 287 29.92 9.33 27.06
N GLY A 288 29.82 8.09 26.57
CA GLY A 288 29.59 7.81 25.15
C GLY A 288 28.19 8.25 24.67
N TYR A 289 27.17 8.03 25.51
CA TYR A 289 25.79 8.42 25.18
C TYR A 289 25.60 9.94 25.18
N PHE A 290 26.07 10.62 26.23
CA PHE A 290 25.93 12.08 26.33
C PHE A 290 26.86 12.83 25.38
N GLY A 291 28.02 12.25 25.00
CA GLY A 291 28.86 12.77 23.92
C GLY A 291 28.15 12.76 22.57
N LEU A 292 27.44 11.68 22.24
CA LEU A 292 26.60 11.60 21.04
C LEU A 292 25.43 12.61 21.11
N ALA A 293 24.77 12.72 22.27
CA ALA A 293 23.69 13.68 22.47
C ALA A 293 24.15 15.13 22.29
N LEU A 294 25.38 15.46 22.71
CA LEU A 294 25.98 16.77 22.52
C LEU A 294 26.31 17.05 21.05
N GLY A 295 26.83 16.07 20.31
CA GLY A 295 27.05 16.21 18.86
C GLY A 295 25.74 16.45 18.09
N LEU A 296 24.70 15.68 18.43
CA LEU A 296 23.37 15.85 17.86
C LEU A 296 22.73 17.19 18.25
N PHE A 297 22.94 17.66 19.49
CA PHE A 297 22.48 18.98 19.94
C PHE A 297 23.03 20.11 19.07
N ILE A 298 24.35 20.10 18.83
CA ILE A 298 25.02 21.14 18.04
C ILE A 298 24.48 21.13 16.62
N LEU A 299 24.41 19.94 16.00
CA LEU A 299 23.93 19.79 14.63
C LEU A 299 22.45 20.20 14.48
N ASP A 300 21.61 19.79 15.42
CA ASP A 300 20.18 20.15 15.49
C ASP A 300 20.01 21.67 15.61
N THR A 301 20.76 22.32 16.48
CA THR A 301 20.70 23.78 16.67
C THR A 301 21.12 24.53 15.41
N LEU A 302 22.17 24.07 14.71
CA LEU A 302 22.63 24.67 13.46
C LEU A 302 21.60 24.51 12.35
N LEU A 303 21.01 23.31 12.21
CA LEU A 303 19.99 23.04 11.20
C LEU A 303 18.70 23.82 11.46
N ILE A 304 18.24 23.93 12.71
CA ILE A 304 17.06 24.74 13.05
C ILE A 304 17.30 26.20 12.66
N ARG A 305 18.48 26.75 12.97
CA ARG A 305 18.84 28.12 12.57
C ARG A 305 18.89 28.28 11.06
N LEU A 306 19.49 27.34 10.35
CA LEU A 306 19.62 27.36 8.89
C LEU A 306 18.23 27.34 8.22
N PHE A 307 17.37 26.40 8.60
CA PHE A 307 16.04 26.27 8.02
C PHE A 307 15.14 27.46 8.35
N TYR A 308 15.22 27.98 9.59
CA TYR A 308 14.52 29.21 9.96
C TYR A 308 14.98 30.41 9.12
N ALA A 309 16.30 30.56 8.92
CA ALA A 309 16.86 31.69 8.17
C ALA A 309 16.58 31.62 6.66
N ILE A 310 16.62 30.44 6.06
CA ILE A 310 16.42 30.26 4.61
C ILE A 310 14.94 30.29 4.24
N PHE A 311 14.09 29.61 5.00
CA PHE A 311 12.70 29.36 4.62
C PHE A 311 11.68 30.19 5.39
N GLY A 312 12.09 30.92 6.44
CA GLY A 312 11.19 31.76 7.25
C GLY A 312 10.08 30.97 7.98
N LEU A 313 10.23 29.66 8.11
CA LEU A 313 9.21 28.77 8.66
C LEU A 313 9.06 28.95 10.18
N ASN A 314 7.88 28.59 10.72
CA ASN A 314 7.67 28.54 12.16
C ASN A 314 8.67 27.58 12.84
N LEU A 315 9.29 28.01 13.94
CA LEU A 315 10.31 27.25 14.67
C LEU A 315 9.85 25.85 15.13
N LEU A 316 8.56 25.68 15.43
CA LEU A 316 8.00 24.37 15.81
C LEU A 316 7.94 23.42 14.61
N ILE A 317 7.60 23.93 13.42
CA ILE A 317 7.57 23.14 12.19
C ILE A 317 9.01 22.75 11.80
N VAL A 318 9.94 23.71 11.88
CA VAL A 318 11.37 23.46 11.63
C VAL A 318 11.90 22.38 12.57
N LYS A 319 11.53 22.40 13.86
CA LYS A 319 11.94 21.41 14.85
C LYS A 319 11.49 19.99 14.47
N ILE A 320 10.28 19.83 13.92
CA ILE A 320 9.78 18.53 13.44
C ILE A 320 10.59 18.06 12.23
N ILE A 321 10.82 18.93 11.25
CA ILE A 321 11.56 18.60 10.02
C ILE A 321 13.01 18.20 10.35
N VAL A 322 13.71 19.01 11.15
CA VAL A 322 15.09 18.73 11.57
C VAL A 322 15.16 17.48 12.43
N GLY A 323 14.20 17.27 13.32
CA GLY A 323 14.10 16.06 14.14
C GLY A 323 13.97 14.79 13.30
N ALA A 324 13.12 14.80 12.27
CA ALA A 324 12.97 13.68 11.34
C ALA A 324 14.26 13.43 10.53
N LEU A 325 14.90 14.49 10.03
CA LEU A 325 16.18 14.41 9.30
C LEU A 325 17.28 13.78 10.16
N LEU A 326 17.43 14.24 11.40
CA LEU A 326 18.44 13.72 12.33
C LEU A 326 18.14 12.31 12.80
N PHE A 327 16.87 11.93 12.95
CA PHE A 327 16.49 10.55 13.24
C PHE A 327 16.93 9.63 12.10
N CYS A 328 16.65 10.00 10.84
CA CYS A 328 17.08 9.23 9.67
C CYS A 328 18.61 9.16 9.55
N LEU A 329 19.32 10.27 9.76
CA LEU A 329 20.78 10.30 9.75
C LEU A 329 21.38 9.42 10.86
N SER A 330 20.86 9.54 12.08
CA SER A 330 21.27 8.75 13.24
C SER A 330 21.05 7.26 13.00
N TRP A 331 19.90 6.89 12.43
CA TRP A 331 19.60 5.51 12.03
C TRP A 331 20.58 4.99 10.98
N LEU A 332 20.91 5.77 9.95
CA LEU A 332 21.85 5.36 8.90
C LEU A 332 23.29 5.18 9.43
N VAL A 333 23.74 6.08 10.31
CA VAL A 333 25.05 5.99 10.96
C VAL A 333 25.12 4.77 11.87
N GLN A 334 24.09 4.52 12.68
CA GLN A 334 24.02 3.35 13.57
C GLN A 334 23.91 2.05 12.78
N LYS A 335 23.12 2.03 11.69
CA LYS A 335 22.98 0.87 10.80
C LYS A 335 24.31 0.46 10.18
N LYS A 336 25.19 1.40 9.83
CA LYS A 336 26.49 1.07 9.20
C LYS A 336 27.55 0.62 10.22
N ASN A 337 27.48 1.12 11.45
CA ASN A 337 28.45 0.78 12.51
C ASN A 337 28.11 -0.52 13.25
N TYR A 338 26.84 -0.96 13.27
CA TYR A 338 26.44 -2.20 13.93
C TYR A 338 26.85 -3.47 13.15
N PHE A 339 27.08 -3.36 11.83
CA PHE A 339 27.46 -4.49 10.96
C PHE A 339 28.97 -4.74 10.87
N GLN A 340 29.80 -3.96 11.56
CA GLN A 340 31.24 -4.22 11.68
C GLN A 340 31.57 -4.21 13.16
N GLY A 341 31.50 -5.38 13.80
CA GLY A 341 31.69 -5.53 15.25
C GLY A 341 33.07 -5.10 15.74
N LYS A 342 33.26 -3.79 15.94
CA LYS A 342 34.39 -3.19 16.67
C LYS A 342 33.93 -1.93 17.40
N ASP A 343 34.27 -1.89 18.68
CA ASP A 343 33.94 -0.82 19.61
C ASP A 343 34.44 0.56 19.20
N ALA A 344 33.76 1.55 19.78
CA ALA A 344 33.92 2.99 19.69
C ALA A 344 35.39 3.49 19.66
N TYR A 345 35.95 3.66 18.46
CA TYR A 345 37.11 4.56 18.26
C TYR A 345 37.27 5.00 16.80
N PHE A 346 36.30 5.69 16.18
CA PHE A 346 36.50 6.10 14.77
C PHE A 346 35.75 7.35 14.29
N ILE A 347 35.33 8.25 15.19
CA ILE A 347 34.57 9.46 14.80
C ILE A 347 35.44 10.48 14.03
N MET A 348 36.77 10.46 14.17
CA MET A 348 37.64 11.51 13.59
C MET A 348 38.08 11.28 12.12
N LYS A 349 37.75 10.16 11.47
CA LYS A 349 38.20 9.89 10.08
C LYS A 349 37.15 10.18 9.00
N PHE A 350 35.93 10.54 9.38
CA PHE A 350 34.78 10.65 8.46
C PHE A 350 34.80 11.91 7.58
N PHE A 351 35.44 13.00 8.02
CA PHE A 351 35.42 14.28 7.30
C PHE A 351 36.37 14.39 6.09
N LYS A 352 36.98 13.29 5.62
CA LYS A 352 38.07 13.35 4.61
C LYS A 352 37.78 12.76 3.23
N LYS A 353 36.56 12.35 2.86
CA LYS A 353 36.28 11.87 1.48
C LYS A 353 34.99 12.39 0.88
N SER A 354 35.04 12.61 -0.45
CA SER A 354 34.07 13.27 -1.36
C SER A 354 32.61 12.79 -1.33
N TYR A 355 32.26 11.80 -0.51
CA TYR A 355 30.93 11.20 -0.43
C TYR A 355 29.93 11.98 0.44
N ALA A 356 30.38 13.03 1.14
CA ALA A 356 29.52 13.96 1.87
C ALA A 356 28.60 14.74 0.90
N TYR A 357 29.14 15.17 -0.24
CA TYR A 357 28.37 15.87 -1.28
C TYR A 357 27.36 14.96 -1.96
N ALA A 358 27.71 13.70 -2.23
CA ALA A 358 26.79 12.71 -2.80
C ALA A 358 25.64 12.37 -1.84
N SER A 359 25.91 12.30 -0.53
CA SER A 359 24.86 12.09 0.49
C SER A 359 23.96 13.33 0.67
N LEU A 360 24.54 14.54 0.65
CA LEU A 360 23.79 15.79 0.72
C LEU A 360 22.90 15.96 -0.52
N PHE A 361 23.43 15.64 -1.70
CA PHE A 361 22.71 15.65 -2.97
C PHE A 361 21.63 14.56 -3.02
N GLY A 362 21.90 13.36 -2.49
CA GLY A 362 20.91 12.29 -2.36
C GLY A 362 19.77 12.64 -1.40
N MET A 363 20.05 13.38 -0.31
CA MET A 363 19.04 13.91 0.61
C MET A 363 18.21 15.03 -0.01
N LEU A 364 18.83 15.92 -0.80
CA LEU A 364 18.11 16.93 -1.59
C LEU A 364 17.20 16.25 -2.63
N LEU A 365 17.68 15.20 -3.30
CA LEU A 365 16.91 14.42 -4.27
C LEU A 365 15.76 13.65 -3.63
N THR A 366 15.96 13.02 -2.47
CA THR A 366 14.87 12.31 -1.76
C THR A 366 13.91 13.28 -1.10
N GLY A 367 14.37 14.41 -0.59
CA GLY A 367 13.51 15.50 -0.11
C GLY A 367 12.68 16.11 -1.25
N ALA A 368 13.30 16.38 -2.39
CA ALA A 368 12.63 16.86 -3.60
C ALA A 368 11.67 15.81 -4.18
N PHE A 369 12.04 14.53 -4.18
CA PHE A 369 11.17 13.43 -4.62
C PHE A 369 9.99 13.22 -3.66
N THR A 370 10.21 13.26 -2.35
CA THR A 370 9.15 13.14 -1.34
C THR A 370 8.21 14.34 -1.40
N TYR A 371 8.75 15.55 -1.57
CA TYR A 371 7.97 16.76 -1.80
C TYR A 371 7.20 16.67 -3.13
N SER A 372 7.83 16.19 -4.20
CA SER A 372 7.18 15.96 -5.50
C SER A 372 6.05 14.93 -5.38
N MET A 373 6.24 13.84 -4.65
CA MET A 373 5.22 12.82 -4.38
C MET A 373 4.08 13.37 -3.51
N LEU A 374 4.39 14.14 -2.46
CA LEU A 374 3.39 14.83 -1.64
C LEU A 374 2.61 15.86 -2.47
N LYS A 375 3.30 16.65 -3.29
CA LYS A 375 2.71 17.64 -4.19
C LYS A 375 1.83 17.00 -5.26
N THR A 376 2.23 15.83 -5.77
CA THR A 376 1.51 15.11 -6.82
C THR A 376 0.27 14.40 -6.25
N PHE A 377 0.39 13.75 -5.08
CA PHE A 377 -0.64 12.80 -4.62
C PHE A 377 -1.38 13.18 -3.32
N VAL A 378 -0.92 14.20 -2.57
CA VAL A 378 -1.43 14.45 -1.21
C VAL A 378 -1.82 15.91 -0.97
N LEU A 379 -1.00 16.85 -1.41
CA LEU A 379 -1.24 18.28 -1.23
C LEU A 379 -2.16 18.77 -2.34
N SER A 380 -3.27 19.39 -1.97
CA SER A 380 -4.10 20.12 -2.92
C SER A 380 -3.48 21.48 -3.19
N GLU A 381 -3.03 21.72 -4.42
CA GLU A 381 -2.53 23.03 -4.85
C GLU A 381 -3.63 23.70 -5.65
N ALA A 382 -4.34 24.65 -5.03
CA ALA A 382 -5.23 25.55 -5.73
C ALA A 382 -4.37 26.49 -6.60
N ILE A 383 -4.28 26.21 -7.90
CA ILE A 383 -3.50 27.01 -8.84
C ILE A 383 -4.26 28.29 -9.17
N THR A 384 -5.57 28.21 -9.29
CA THR A 384 -6.43 29.38 -9.51
C THR A 384 -7.83 29.12 -8.95
N THR A 385 -8.28 29.98 -8.04
CA THR A 385 -9.71 30.06 -7.72
C THR A 385 -10.40 30.76 -8.88
N VAL A 386 -11.42 30.13 -9.45
CA VAL A 386 -12.19 30.76 -10.52
C VAL A 386 -12.94 31.93 -9.89
N LYS A 387 -12.48 33.16 -10.14
CA LYS A 387 -13.27 34.36 -9.84
C LYS A 387 -14.61 34.13 -10.54
N SER A 388 -15.72 34.17 -9.80
CA SER A 388 -17.03 34.34 -10.40
C SER A 388 -16.93 35.54 -11.33
N SER A 389 -16.87 35.31 -12.64
CA SER A 389 -16.85 36.39 -13.60
C SER A 389 -18.22 37.04 -13.54
N SER A 390 -18.34 38.08 -12.73
CA SER A 390 -19.26 39.18 -12.97
C SER A 390 -18.77 39.91 -14.23
N THR A 391 -18.80 39.23 -15.37
CA THR A 391 -18.84 39.93 -16.64
C THR A 391 -20.25 40.48 -16.69
N SER A 392 -20.34 41.80 -16.53
CA SER A 392 -21.52 42.60 -16.82
C SER A 392 -21.86 42.48 -18.31
N THR A 393 -22.32 41.32 -18.73
CA THR A 393 -23.19 41.16 -19.88
C THR A 393 -24.58 41.06 -19.28
N SER A 394 -25.44 42.00 -19.64
CA SER A 394 -26.86 42.08 -19.30
C SER A 394 -27.42 40.75 -18.80
N THR A 395 -27.90 40.76 -17.56
CA THR A 395 -28.56 39.67 -16.86
C THR A 395 -29.78 39.20 -17.65
N THR A 396 -29.58 38.38 -18.67
CA THR A 396 -30.60 37.41 -19.06
C THR A 396 -30.46 36.30 -18.03
N SER A 397 -31.06 36.52 -16.87
CA SER A 397 -31.42 35.42 -15.99
C SER A 397 -32.22 34.44 -16.84
N THR A 398 -31.56 33.38 -17.32
CA THR A 398 -32.25 32.17 -17.79
C THR A 398 -32.96 31.61 -16.58
N LYS A 399 -34.15 32.15 -16.31
CA LYS A 399 -35.08 31.68 -15.30
C LYS A 399 -35.20 30.17 -15.50
N ALA A 400 -34.91 29.40 -14.45
CA ALA A 400 -35.32 28.01 -14.39
C ALA A 400 -36.80 27.94 -14.79
N ALA A 401 -37.13 27.14 -15.80
CA ALA A 401 -38.47 27.13 -16.37
C ALA A 401 -39.51 26.82 -15.30
N THR A 402 -40.50 27.71 -15.15
CA THR A 402 -41.58 27.60 -14.15
C THR A 402 -42.49 26.38 -14.36
N ASN A 403 -42.42 25.71 -15.52
CA ASN A 403 -43.31 24.63 -15.93
C ASN A 403 -42.58 23.31 -16.29
N ALA A 404 -41.40 23.05 -15.72
CA ALA A 404 -40.67 21.81 -16.01
C ALA A 404 -41.43 20.56 -15.51
N THR A 405 -41.67 19.59 -16.40
CA THR A 405 -42.22 18.28 -16.06
C THR A 405 -41.09 17.35 -15.62
N LYS A 406 -41.17 16.83 -14.40
CA LYS A 406 -40.14 15.96 -13.80
C LYS A 406 -40.71 14.64 -13.34
N THR A 407 -40.00 13.55 -13.64
CA THR A 407 -40.21 12.22 -13.06
C THR A 407 -38.87 11.71 -12.51
N ASP A 408 -38.86 10.51 -11.92
CA ASP A 408 -37.63 9.86 -11.46
C ASP A 408 -36.63 9.59 -12.60
N THR A 409 -37.11 9.51 -13.85
CA THR A 409 -36.29 9.17 -15.03
C THR A 409 -36.43 10.16 -16.18
N SER A 410 -37.10 11.30 -16.01
CA SER A 410 -37.22 12.31 -17.07
C SER A 410 -37.33 13.73 -16.54
N TYR A 411 -36.78 14.66 -17.31
CA TYR A 411 -36.95 16.10 -17.11
C TYR A 411 -37.28 16.70 -18.47
N LYS A 412 -38.28 17.57 -18.54
CA LYS A 412 -38.57 18.31 -19.77
C LYS A 412 -39.12 19.70 -19.47
N ASP A 413 -38.52 20.71 -20.08
CA ASP A 413 -39.07 22.05 -20.23
C ASP A 413 -38.86 22.56 -21.66
N ASP A 414 -38.97 23.87 -21.87
CA ASP A 414 -38.84 24.52 -23.18
C ASP A 414 -37.42 24.42 -23.76
N ASN A 415 -36.39 24.24 -22.92
CA ASN A 415 -34.99 24.29 -23.33
C ASN A 415 -34.25 22.97 -23.16
N ILE A 416 -34.63 22.14 -22.19
CA ILE A 416 -33.90 20.95 -21.77
C ILE A 416 -34.86 19.77 -21.71
N SER A 417 -34.52 18.70 -22.43
CA SER A 417 -35.18 17.40 -22.35
C SER A 417 -34.15 16.34 -22.00
N VAL A 418 -34.37 15.61 -20.90
CA VAL A 418 -33.54 14.49 -20.44
C VAL A 418 -34.44 13.29 -20.21
N LYS A 419 -34.09 12.14 -20.78
CA LYS A 419 -34.75 10.86 -20.52
C LYS A 419 -33.71 9.80 -20.15
N ILE A 420 -33.83 9.25 -18.96
CA ILE A 420 -32.99 8.17 -18.46
C ILE A 420 -33.66 6.83 -18.73
N THR A 421 -32.93 5.91 -19.35
CA THR A 421 -33.32 4.52 -19.54
C THR A 421 -32.29 3.62 -18.87
N THR A 422 -32.75 2.63 -18.10
CA THR A 422 -31.86 1.62 -17.50
C THR A 422 -32.01 0.30 -18.24
N LYS A 423 -30.89 -0.30 -18.64
CA LYS A 423 -30.85 -1.63 -19.25
C LYS A 423 -29.78 -2.51 -18.61
N THR A 424 -29.82 -3.80 -18.92
CA THR A 424 -28.76 -4.74 -18.56
C THR A 424 -28.01 -5.15 -19.82
N VAL A 425 -26.69 -4.96 -19.82
CA VAL A 425 -25.77 -5.35 -20.89
C VAL A 425 -24.66 -6.18 -20.25
N SER A 426 -24.37 -7.38 -20.77
CA SER A 426 -23.30 -8.25 -20.24
C SER A 426 -23.30 -8.38 -18.71
N ASN A 427 -24.46 -8.72 -18.12
CA ASN A 427 -24.65 -8.81 -16.66
C ASN A 427 -24.27 -7.54 -15.88
N THR A 428 -24.47 -6.36 -16.49
CA THR A 428 -24.17 -5.06 -15.90
C THR A 428 -25.34 -4.10 -16.08
N LYS A 429 -25.70 -3.37 -15.02
CA LYS A 429 -26.69 -2.28 -15.08
C LYS A 429 -26.07 -1.06 -15.75
N VAL A 430 -26.75 -0.56 -16.77
CA VAL A 430 -26.32 0.57 -17.59
C VAL A 430 -27.43 1.60 -17.63
N TYR A 431 -27.10 2.85 -17.34
CA TYR A 431 -28.01 3.99 -17.33
C TYR A 431 -27.65 4.89 -18.51
N ILE A 432 -28.63 5.19 -19.35
CA ILE A 432 -28.48 5.96 -20.58
C ILE A 432 -29.35 7.19 -20.47
N ALA A 433 -28.73 8.36 -20.47
CA ALA A 433 -29.43 9.64 -20.54
C ALA A 433 -29.42 10.14 -21.99
N ASP A 434 -30.61 10.23 -22.56
CA ASP A 434 -30.89 10.85 -23.86
C ASP A 434 -31.27 12.33 -23.63
N ILE A 435 -30.47 13.23 -24.20
CA ILE A 435 -30.46 14.65 -23.84
C ILE A 435 -30.61 15.50 -25.09
N THR A 436 -31.63 16.34 -25.14
CA THR A 436 -31.80 17.38 -26.17
C THR A 436 -31.84 18.74 -25.50
N VAL A 437 -31.10 19.70 -26.04
CA VAL A 437 -31.07 21.07 -25.53
C VAL A 437 -31.38 22.08 -26.65
N SER A 438 -32.01 23.21 -26.32
CA SER A 438 -32.25 24.28 -27.29
C SER A 438 -30.99 25.10 -27.59
N SER A 439 -30.03 25.12 -26.66
CA SER A 439 -28.76 25.84 -26.78
C SER A 439 -27.61 25.01 -26.21
N PRO A 440 -26.40 25.04 -26.83
CA PRO A 440 -25.23 24.33 -26.32
C PRO A 440 -24.74 24.85 -24.97
N GLU A 441 -25.15 26.05 -24.56
CA GLU A 441 -24.79 26.64 -23.27
C GLU A 441 -25.29 25.82 -22.07
N TYR A 442 -26.29 24.95 -22.25
CA TYR A 442 -26.82 24.10 -21.20
C TYR A 442 -25.96 22.86 -20.94
N LEU A 443 -25.01 22.52 -21.83
CA LEU A 443 -23.98 21.51 -21.58
C LEU A 443 -22.73 22.19 -21.00
N LYS A 444 -22.51 21.99 -19.70
CA LYS A 444 -21.52 22.73 -18.92
C LYS A 444 -20.53 21.80 -18.24
N THR A 445 -19.41 22.37 -17.79
CA THR A 445 -18.46 21.73 -16.89
C THR A 445 -18.32 22.54 -15.61
N ALA A 446 -18.02 21.87 -14.49
CA ALA A 446 -17.74 22.53 -13.22
C ALA A 446 -16.59 21.85 -12.48
N LEU A 447 -15.70 22.67 -11.91
CA LEU A 447 -14.59 22.21 -11.09
C LEU A 447 -15.05 21.99 -9.65
N ALA A 448 -14.49 20.98 -8.99
CA ALA A 448 -14.68 20.78 -7.57
C ALA A 448 -14.30 22.04 -6.80
N GLN A 449 -15.17 22.46 -5.88
CA GLN A 449 -14.96 23.66 -5.06
C GLN A 449 -14.69 24.94 -5.88
N ASN A 450 -15.15 25.00 -7.14
CA ASN A 450 -14.91 26.10 -8.08
C ASN A 450 -13.42 26.47 -8.23
N THR A 451 -12.54 25.48 -8.10
CA THR A 451 -11.10 25.71 -8.02
C THR A 451 -10.35 24.76 -8.94
N TYR A 452 -9.50 25.34 -9.80
CA TYR A 452 -8.57 24.55 -10.60
C TYR A 452 -7.32 24.25 -9.78
N GLY A 453 -6.95 22.97 -9.72
CA GLY A 453 -5.81 22.51 -8.94
C GLY A 453 -5.69 21.00 -8.91
N ASN A 454 -4.51 20.53 -8.53
CA ASN A 454 -4.27 19.10 -8.29
C ASN A 454 -4.87 18.69 -6.94
N ASN A 455 -5.43 17.48 -6.85
CA ASN A 455 -6.06 16.93 -5.64
C ASN A 455 -7.19 17.77 -5.03
N VAL A 456 -7.71 18.78 -5.75
CA VAL A 456 -8.97 19.46 -5.41
C VAL A 456 -10.11 18.55 -5.85
N THR A 457 -10.87 18.02 -4.90
CA THR A 457 -11.92 17.04 -5.19
C THR A 457 -13.18 17.30 -4.37
N ALA A 458 -14.32 16.91 -4.94
CA ALA A 458 -15.62 16.85 -4.28
C ALA A 458 -16.44 15.73 -4.93
N LYS A 459 -17.44 15.22 -4.22
CA LYS A 459 -18.38 14.24 -4.79
C LYS A 459 -19.13 14.86 -5.97
N THR A 460 -19.40 14.09 -7.03
CA THR A 460 -20.17 14.51 -8.20
C THR A 460 -21.51 15.13 -7.77
N SER A 461 -22.20 14.49 -6.83
CA SER A 461 -23.46 14.96 -6.25
C SER A 461 -23.36 16.32 -5.56
N VAL A 462 -22.24 16.59 -4.87
CA VAL A 462 -22.00 17.87 -4.19
C VAL A 462 -21.72 18.97 -5.21
N THR A 463 -20.85 18.72 -6.19
CA THR A 463 -20.55 19.70 -7.25
C THR A 463 -21.79 19.97 -8.10
N ALA A 464 -22.59 18.93 -8.40
CA ALA A 464 -23.84 19.04 -9.14
C ALA A 464 -24.88 19.91 -8.39
N ALA A 465 -25.07 19.66 -7.09
CA ALA A 465 -25.97 20.46 -6.26
C ALA A 465 -25.54 21.92 -6.18
N ASN A 466 -24.23 22.18 -6.00
CA ASN A 466 -23.69 23.54 -5.95
C ASN A 466 -23.87 24.32 -7.26
N ASN A 467 -24.02 23.62 -8.39
CA ASN A 467 -24.22 24.21 -9.72
C ASN A 467 -25.68 24.10 -10.21
N ASN A 468 -26.62 23.70 -9.34
CA ASN A 468 -28.04 23.50 -9.69
C ASN A 468 -28.25 22.59 -10.91
N ALA A 469 -27.43 21.55 -11.06
CA ALA A 469 -27.49 20.65 -12.20
C ALA A 469 -28.80 19.84 -12.21
N ILE A 470 -29.37 19.66 -13.40
CA ILE A 470 -30.50 18.75 -13.65
C ILE A 470 -29.98 17.31 -13.77
N LEU A 471 -28.90 17.14 -14.53
CA LEU A 471 -28.19 15.88 -14.75
C LEU A 471 -26.69 16.17 -14.62
N ALA A 472 -25.93 15.31 -13.95
CA ALA A 472 -24.47 15.42 -13.91
C ALA A 472 -23.80 14.05 -13.89
N ILE A 473 -22.60 13.99 -14.46
CA ILE A 473 -21.68 12.87 -14.39
C ILE A 473 -20.30 13.35 -13.96
N ASN A 474 -19.45 12.43 -13.52
CA ASN A 474 -18.03 12.76 -13.33
C ASN A 474 -17.40 13.25 -14.64
N GLY A 475 -16.40 14.12 -14.52
CA GLY A 475 -15.62 14.63 -15.64
C GLY A 475 -14.43 13.72 -15.98
N ASP A 476 -13.34 14.35 -16.38
CA ASP A 476 -12.10 13.65 -16.66
C ASP A 476 -11.26 13.46 -15.38
N TYR A 477 -10.03 12.97 -15.54
CA TYR A 477 -9.12 12.70 -14.42
C TYR A 477 -8.03 13.77 -14.30
N TYR A 478 -8.28 15.02 -14.71
CA TYR A 478 -7.22 16.04 -14.81
C TYR A 478 -6.49 16.29 -13.49
N GLY A 479 -7.21 16.29 -12.36
CA GLY A 479 -6.68 16.74 -11.07
C GLY A 479 -5.72 15.77 -10.38
N ALA A 480 -5.54 14.57 -10.95
CA ALA A 480 -4.53 13.60 -10.55
C ALA A 480 -3.36 13.51 -11.55
N ASN A 481 -3.41 14.29 -12.64
CA ASN A 481 -2.39 14.35 -13.68
C ASN A 481 -1.71 15.73 -13.67
N THR A 482 -0.47 15.79 -14.16
CA THR A 482 0.26 17.06 -14.34
C THR A 482 0.38 17.48 -15.81
N THR A 483 -0.04 16.61 -16.73
CA THR A 483 -0.03 16.80 -18.19
C THR A 483 -1.42 16.59 -18.78
N GLY A 484 -1.61 17.05 -20.02
CA GLY A 484 -2.83 17.03 -20.81
C GLY A 484 -3.60 18.34 -20.79
N TYR A 485 -4.26 18.68 -21.88
CA TYR A 485 -4.92 19.98 -21.95
C TYR A 485 -6.13 20.05 -21.01
N VAL A 486 -6.32 21.22 -20.38
CA VAL A 486 -7.51 21.48 -19.55
C VAL A 486 -8.09 22.80 -20.00
N ILE A 487 -9.19 22.70 -20.76
CA ILE A 487 -9.98 23.86 -21.18
C ILE A 487 -11.36 23.71 -20.55
N ARG A 488 -11.80 24.73 -19.79
CA ARG A 488 -13.13 24.77 -19.18
C ARG A 488 -13.73 26.15 -19.39
N ASN A 489 -14.94 26.19 -19.93
CA ASN A 489 -15.67 27.42 -20.23
C ASN A 489 -14.85 28.46 -21.03
N GLY A 490 -14.05 28.00 -22.00
CA GLY A 490 -13.20 28.82 -22.87
C GLY A 490 -11.90 29.33 -22.22
N VAL A 491 -11.60 28.91 -20.99
CA VAL A 491 -10.35 29.26 -20.30
C VAL A 491 -9.38 28.09 -20.36
N VAL A 492 -8.15 28.36 -20.80
CA VAL A 492 -7.04 27.41 -20.75
C VAL A 492 -6.44 27.40 -19.34
N TYR A 493 -6.60 26.29 -18.63
CA TYR A 493 -6.02 26.06 -17.30
C TYR A 493 -4.72 25.24 -17.36
N ARG A 494 -4.54 24.43 -18.42
CA ARG A 494 -3.33 23.64 -18.68
C ARG A 494 -3.12 23.47 -20.18
N ASN A 495 -1.90 23.68 -20.64
CA ASN A 495 -1.47 23.58 -22.04
C ASN A 495 -0.23 22.68 -22.21
N ILE A 496 -0.07 21.69 -21.33
CA ILE A 496 1.04 20.74 -21.35
C ILE A 496 0.58 19.47 -22.06
N VAL A 497 1.29 19.03 -23.08
CA VAL A 497 1.00 17.81 -23.86
C VAL A 497 1.24 16.54 -23.02
N ARG A 498 0.40 15.51 -23.16
CA ARG A 498 0.53 14.18 -22.52
C ARG A 498 1.57 13.33 -23.22
N GLU A 499 2.19 12.43 -22.47
CA GLU A 499 3.12 11.44 -23.02
C GLU A 499 2.42 10.49 -24.02
N ASP A 500 1.13 10.23 -23.83
CA ASP A 500 0.28 9.39 -24.68
C ASP A 500 -0.65 10.21 -25.60
N ALA A 501 -0.17 11.33 -26.15
CA ALA A 501 -0.94 12.23 -27.03
C ALA A 501 -1.53 11.58 -28.30
N SER A 502 -1.28 10.29 -28.55
CA SER A 502 -2.00 9.48 -29.53
C SER A 502 -3.44 9.11 -29.11
N ASN A 503 -3.78 9.25 -27.82
CA ASN A 503 -5.15 9.18 -27.32
C ASN A 503 -5.77 10.58 -27.43
N GLY A 504 -6.50 10.83 -28.52
CA GLY A 504 -7.11 12.15 -28.75
C GLY A 504 -8.02 12.61 -27.60
N ASP A 505 -8.21 13.91 -27.49
CA ASP A 505 -9.07 14.58 -26.51
C ASP A 505 -10.44 14.86 -27.08
N LEU A 506 -11.46 14.87 -26.21
CA LEU A 506 -12.77 15.39 -26.60
C LEU A 506 -12.77 16.92 -26.51
N ALA A 507 -12.85 17.58 -27.65
CA ALA A 507 -13.16 18.99 -27.76
C ALA A 507 -14.66 19.22 -27.91
N ILE A 508 -15.22 20.09 -27.07
CA ILE A 508 -16.60 20.56 -27.15
C ILE A 508 -16.57 22.02 -27.62
N TYR A 509 -17.13 22.26 -28.79
CA TYR A 509 -17.16 23.57 -29.41
C TYR A 509 -18.31 24.43 -28.89
N LYS A 510 -18.18 25.75 -29.01
CA LYS A 510 -19.19 26.74 -28.61
C LYS A 510 -20.55 26.50 -29.25
N ASP A 511 -20.58 25.85 -30.41
CA ASP A 511 -21.81 25.54 -31.12
C ASP A 511 -22.46 24.22 -30.66
N GLY A 512 -21.82 23.46 -29.76
CA GLY A 512 -22.30 22.18 -29.24
C GLY A 512 -21.76 20.97 -29.98
N SER A 513 -20.98 21.15 -31.06
CA SER A 513 -20.37 20.02 -31.75
C SER A 513 -19.23 19.40 -30.95
N PHE A 514 -19.02 18.10 -31.16
CA PHE A 514 -17.91 17.33 -30.59
C PHE A 514 -16.85 17.07 -31.66
N GLY A 515 -15.58 17.26 -31.31
CA GLY A 515 -14.43 16.87 -32.13
C GLY A 515 -13.39 16.11 -31.32
N ILE A 516 -12.60 15.29 -32.01
CA ILE A 516 -11.43 14.64 -31.43
C ILE A 516 -10.20 15.42 -31.87
N VAL A 517 -9.40 15.87 -30.92
CA VAL A 517 -8.20 16.67 -31.17
C VAL A 517 -6.98 15.98 -30.59
N TYR A 518 -5.84 16.11 -31.24
CA TYR A 518 -4.59 15.52 -30.78
C TYR A 518 -3.66 16.65 -30.34
N GLU A 519 -3.18 16.58 -29.10
CA GLU A 519 -2.40 17.65 -28.47
C GLU A 519 -1.07 17.95 -29.19
N ASN A 520 -0.58 17.04 -30.04
CA ASN A 520 0.61 17.24 -30.87
C ASN A 520 0.35 18.12 -32.10
N ASP A 521 -0.91 18.23 -32.54
CA ASP A 521 -1.26 18.84 -33.82
C ASP A 521 -1.72 20.30 -33.66
N VAL A 522 -2.16 20.69 -32.46
CA VAL A 522 -2.77 22.01 -32.21
C VAL A 522 -2.55 22.45 -30.77
N SER A 523 -2.27 23.75 -30.56
CA SER A 523 -2.08 24.32 -29.23
C SER A 523 -3.41 24.52 -28.48
N ALA A 524 -3.38 24.52 -27.15
CA ALA A 524 -4.57 24.77 -26.33
C ALA A 524 -5.18 26.17 -26.59
N GLU A 525 -4.34 27.17 -26.84
CA GLU A 525 -4.76 28.53 -27.15
C GLU A 525 -5.43 28.61 -28.52
N ASP A 526 -4.93 27.88 -29.52
CA ASP A 526 -5.54 27.85 -30.85
C ASP A 526 -6.86 27.06 -30.84
N LEU A 527 -6.98 26.03 -30.01
CA LEU A 527 -8.27 25.35 -29.79
C LEU A 527 -9.33 26.32 -29.28
N VAL A 528 -9.03 27.16 -28.28
CA VAL A 528 -9.96 28.18 -27.79
C VAL A 528 -10.30 29.20 -28.88
N LYS A 529 -9.30 29.67 -29.65
CA LYS A 529 -9.55 30.58 -30.79
C LYS A 529 -10.45 29.96 -31.86
N ASN A 530 -10.33 28.65 -32.08
CA ASN A 530 -11.16 27.87 -33.00
C ASN A 530 -12.53 27.50 -32.42
N GLY A 531 -12.88 28.03 -31.24
CA GLY A 531 -14.20 27.92 -30.66
C GLY A 531 -14.38 26.76 -29.68
N VAL A 532 -13.32 26.09 -29.23
CA VAL A 532 -13.40 25.09 -28.16
C VAL A 532 -13.69 25.78 -26.83
N VAL A 533 -14.78 25.36 -26.17
CA VAL A 533 -15.17 25.88 -24.86
C VAL A 533 -14.87 24.90 -23.74
N ASN A 534 -14.87 23.60 -24.00
CA ASN A 534 -14.44 22.60 -23.03
C ASN A 534 -13.59 21.54 -23.73
N LEU A 535 -12.55 21.04 -23.06
CA LEU A 535 -11.72 19.95 -23.56
C LEU A 535 -11.47 18.92 -22.47
N LEU A 536 -11.84 17.66 -22.70
CA LEU A 536 -11.71 16.56 -21.73
C LEU A 536 -10.58 15.61 -22.14
N ALA A 537 -9.52 15.58 -21.34
CA ALA A 537 -8.31 14.81 -21.61
C ALA A 537 -8.28 13.53 -20.76
N PHE A 538 -8.71 12.41 -21.35
CA PHE A 538 -8.74 11.10 -20.69
C PHE A 538 -8.65 9.97 -21.73
N GLY A 539 -9.74 9.75 -22.46
CA GLY A 539 -9.81 8.82 -23.57
C GLY A 539 -10.01 7.36 -23.15
N PRO A 540 -10.03 6.44 -24.13
CA PRO A 540 -9.93 6.72 -25.57
C PRO A 540 -11.26 7.21 -26.19
N THR A 541 -11.21 7.65 -27.44
CA THR A 541 -12.39 7.80 -28.30
C THR A 541 -13.06 6.45 -28.51
N LEU A 542 -14.37 6.36 -28.27
CA LEU A 542 -15.15 5.12 -28.37
C LEU A 542 -15.78 4.94 -29.75
N VAL A 543 -16.36 6.03 -30.28
CA VAL A 543 -17.04 6.07 -31.57
C VAL A 543 -16.58 7.32 -32.31
N GLU A 544 -16.23 7.17 -33.57
CA GLU A 544 -15.85 8.25 -34.47
C GLU A 544 -16.51 8.05 -35.83
N ASN A 545 -17.14 9.09 -36.38
CA ASN A 545 -17.92 9.02 -37.62
C ASN A 545 -18.97 7.89 -37.63
N GLY A 546 -19.57 7.61 -36.46
CA GLY A 546 -20.57 6.55 -36.27
C GLY A 546 -20.00 5.12 -36.26
N GLN A 547 -18.67 4.97 -36.31
CA GLN A 547 -17.99 3.67 -36.24
C GLN A 547 -17.24 3.52 -34.92
N ILE A 548 -17.18 2.29 -34.42
CA ILE A 548 -16.44 2.00 -33.19
C ILE A 548 -14.95 2.19 -33.47
N ALA A 549 -14.29 3.01 -32.64
CA ALA A 549 -12.87 3.35 -32.77
C ALA A 549 -11.96 2.51 -31.86
N VAL A 550 -12.55 1.75 -30.91
CA VAL A 550 -11.84 0.84 -30.02
C VAL A 550 -11.98 -0.63 -30.44
N SER A 551 -11.00 -1.44 -30.10
CA SER A 551 -11.04 -2.90 -30.28
C SER A 551 -11.08 -3.62 -28.93
N SER A 552 -11.30 -4.93 -28.94
CA SER A 552 -11.14 -5.77 -27.74
C SER A 552 -9.74 -5.69 -27.11
N ASN A 553 -8.73 -5.26 -27.88
CA ASN A 553 -7.35 -5.12 -27.45
C ASN A 553 -6.99 -3.70 -27.01
N SER A 554 -7.94 -2.75 -27.09
CA SER A 554 -7.74 -1.35 -26.66
C SER A 554 -7.74 -1.19 -25.13
N GLU A 555 -7.88 -2.29 -24.39
CA GLU A 555 -7.74 -2.33 -22.93
C GLU A 555 -6.26 -2.39 -22.53
N VAL A 556 -5.77 -1.34 -21.87
CA VAL A 556 -4.42 -1.30 -21.27
C VAL A 556 -4.49 -1.40 -19.74
N GLY A 557 -3.75 -2.35 -19.15
CA GLY A 557 -3.57 -2.49 -17.70
C GLY A 557 -4.71 -3.24 -16.98
N GLN A 558 -5.00 -2.86 -15.71
CA GLN A 558 -6.07 -3.47 -14.89
C GLN A 558 -7.49 -3.36 -15.52
N SER A 559 -7.61 -2.60 -16.61
CA SER A 559 -8.84 -2.27 -17.33
C SER A 559 -9.43 -3.39 -18.19
N MET A 560 -8.73 -4.52 -18.39
CA MET A 560 -9.32 -5.72 -19.04
C MET A 560 -10.46 -6.36 -18.23
N SER A 561 -10.62 -5.98 -16.96
CA SER A 561 -11.73 -6.42 -16.12
C SER A 561 -12.95 -5.55 -16.37
N SER A 562 -14.14 -6.15 -16.49
CA SER A 562 -15.41 -5.43 -16.38
C SER A 562 -15.35 -4.39 -15.25
N ASN A 563 -15.53 -3.11 -15.57
CA ASN A 563 -15.45 -2.01 -14.61
C ASN A 563 -16.68 -1.08 -14.74
N PRO A 564 -17.04 -0.30 -13.70
CA PRO A 564 -17.90 0.85 -13.89
C PRO A 564 -17.28 1.80 -14.93
N ARG A 565 -18.10 2.34 -15.84
CA ARG A 565 -17.64 3.23 -16.92
C ARG A 565 -18.55 4.44 -17.04
N THR A 566 -18.00 5.53 -17.56
CA THR A 566 -18.71 6.77 -17.87
C THR A 566 -18.32 7.21 -19.28
N ALA A 567 -19.31 7.53 -20.12
CA ALA A 567 -19.07 8.05 -21.47
C ALA A 567 -20.09 9.14 -21.82
N ILE A 568 -19.66 10.02 -22.72
CA ILE A 568 -20.50 11.05 -23.34
C ILE A 568 -20.32 10.99 -24.85
N GLY A 569 -21.39 11.29 -25.59
CA GLY A 569 -21.34 11.35 -27.04
C GLY A 569 -22.45 12.20 -27.63
N MET A 570 -22.32 12.48 -28.92
CA MET A 570 -23.22 13.33 -29.68
C MET A 570 -23.84 12.55 -30.85
N ILE A 571 -25.17 12.57 -30.94
CA ILE A 571 -25.92 12.08 -32.11
C ILE A 571 -25.94 13.17 -33.18
N ASP A 572 -26.33 14.37 -32.78
CA ASP A 572 -26.35 15.57 -33.61
C ASP A 572 -26.15 16.81 -32.74
N LYS A 573 -26.05 17.99 -33.36
CA LYS A 573 -25.91 19.27 -32.67
C LYS A 573 -26.99 19.42 -31.61
N ASN A 574 -26.58 19.66 -30.36
CA ASN A 574 -27.46 19.76 -29.18
C ASN A 574 -28.25 18.48 -28.82
N HIS A 575 -27.89 17.32 -29.37
CA HIS A 575 -28.45 16.02 -29.02
C HIS A 575 -27.36 15.07 -28.55
N TYR A 576 -27.31 14.83 -27.24
CA TYR A 576 -26.25 14.09 -26.57
C TYR A 576 -26.75 12.81 -25.92
N ILE A 577 -25.85 11.84 -25.80
CA ILE A 577 -26.04 10.60 -25.05
C ILE A 577 -24.97 10.52 -23.98
N ILE A 578 -25.40 10.30 -22.74
CA ILE A 578 -24.52 9.96 -21.62
C ILE A 578 -24.81 8.53 -21.20
N VAL A 579 -23.75 7.75 -20.98
CA VAL A 579 -23.83 6.38 -20.49
C VAL A 579 -23.00 6.22 -19.23
N VAL A 580 -23.62 5.68 -18.18
CA VAL A 580 -22.93 5.27 -16.94
C VAL A 580 -23.26 3.81 -16.68
N SER A 581 -22.24 2.99 -16.44
CA SER A 581 -22.42 1.59 -16.03
C SER A 581 -21.99 1.39 -14.58
N ASP A 582 -22.75 0.60 -13.84
CA ASP A 582 -22.29 0.06 -12.56
C ASP A 582 -21.20 -1.00 -12.81
N GLY A 583 -20.58 -1.51 -11.76
CA GLY A 583 -19.53 -2.53 -11.87
C GLY A 583 -18.92 -2.89 -10.53
N ARG A 584 -18.09 -3.94 -10.50
CA ARG A 584 -17.43 -4.45 -9.27
C ARG A 584 -18.40 -4.87 -8.16
N THR A 585 -19.61 -5.29 -8.51
CA THR A 585 -20.61 -5.84 -7.59
C THR A 585 -21.10 -7.19 -8.08
N SER A 586 -21.76 -7.97 -7.22
CA SER A 586 -22.39 -9.24 -7.63
C SER A 586 -23.53 -9.04 -8.65
N GLU A 587 -24.18 -7.87 -8.64
CA GLU A 587 -25.26 -7.52 -9.56
C GLU A 587 -24.77 -6.91 -10.89
N SER A 588 -23.55 -6.40 -10.91
CA SER A 588 -22.98 -5.71 -12.07
C SER A 588 -21.48 -5.91 -12.09
N ALA A 589 -21.02 -6.67 -13.08
CA ALA A 589 -19.59 -6.90 -13.30
C ALA A 589 -18.90 -5.59 -13.74
N GLY A 590 -19.53 -4.85 -14.65
CA GLY A 590 -18.96 -3.70 -15.35
C GLY A 590 -18.84 -3.96 -16.85
N LEU A 591 -18.51 -2.90 -17.61
CA LEU A 591 -18.32 -2.99 -19.06
C LEU A 591 -16.85 -2.85 -19.45
N SER A 592 -16.48 -3.53 -20.52
CA SER A 592 -15.29 -3.19 -21.33
C SER A 592 -15.53 -1.91 -22.13
N LEU A 593 -14.46 -1.29 -22.63
CA LEU A 593 -14.51 -0.15 -23.55
C LEU A 593 -15.23 -0.51 -24.85
N TYR A 594 -15.03 -1.73 -25.35
CA TYR A 594 -15.70 -2.20 -26.56
C TYR A 594 -17.22 -2.33 -26.35
N GLU A 595 -17.66 -2.97 -25.27
CA GLU A 595 -19.09 -3.07 -24.94
C GLU A 595 -19.72 -1.70 -24.69
N LEU A 596 -18.99 -0.78 -24.05
CA LEU A 596 -19.41 0.60 -23.87
C LEU A 596 -19.59 1.32 -25.22
N ALA A 597 -18.65 1.13 -26.16
CA ALA A 597 -18.75 1.66 -27.51
C ALA A 597 -19.92 1.06 -28.30
N GLU A 598 -20.20 -0.24 -28.15
CA GLU A 598 -21.39 -0.88 -28.73
C GLU A 598 -22.69 -0.28 -28.17
N VAL A 599 -22.74 -0.01 -26.86
CA VAL A 599 -23.88 0.69 -26.26
C VAL A 599 -24.02 2.08 -26.87
N MET A 600 -22.96 2.88 -26.95
CA MET A 600 -23.01 4.23 -27.54
C MET A 600 -23.48 4.18 -29.00
N LYS A 601 -22.92 3.28 -29.82
CA LYS A 601 -23.29 3.10 -31.22
C LYS A 601 -24.75 2.66 -31.38
N SER A 602 -25.30 1.87 -30.46
CA SER A 602 -26.72 1.45 -30.49
C SER A 602 -27.71 2.62 -30.39
N TYR A 603 -27.27 3.79 -29.89
CA TYR A 603 -28.05 5.02 -29.86
C TYR A 603 -27.70 5.98 -31.01
N SER A 604 -27.07 5.51 -32.08
CA SER A 604 -26.71 6.30 -33.27
C SER A 604 -25.78 7.48 -32.98
N VAL A 605 -24.98 7.39 -31.92
CA VAL A 605 -23.97 8.40 -31.61
C VAL A 605 -22.92 8.45 -32.72
N LYS A 606 -22.60 9.65 -33.21
CA LYS A 606 -21.58 9.87 -34.26
C LYS A 606 -20.18 10.01 -33.67
N THR A 607 -20.06 10.68 -32.53
CA THR A 607 -18.80 10.87 -31.80
C THR A 607 -19.03 10.56 -30.33
N ALA A 608 -18.30 9.59 -29.77
CA ALA A 608 -18.39 9.17 -28.37
C ALA A 608 -17.01 9.10 -27.74
N TYR A 609 -16.92 9.47 -26.47
CA TYR A 609 -15.67 9.55 -25.74
C TYR A 609 -15.80 8.96 -24.33
N ASN A 610 -14.76 8.25 -23.92
CA ASN A 610 -14.65 7.67 -22.59
C ASN A 610 -14.13 8.69 -21.58
N LEU A 611 -14.76 8.74 -20.40
CA LEU A 611 -14.37 9.58 -19.26
C LEU A 611 -13.81 8.72 -18.12
N ASP A 612 -13.45 9.38 -17.01
CA ASP A 612 -12.94 8.67 -15.84
C ASP A 612 -13.97 7.64 -15.34
N GLY A 613 -13.48 6.46 -14.98
CA GLY A 613 -14.30 5.29 -14.69
C GLY A 613 -14.11 4.75 -13.26
N GLY A 614 -14.51 3.50 -13.05
CA GLY A 614 -14.30 2.81 -11.80
C GLY A 614 -15.04 3.45 -10.63
N GLY A 615 -14.32 3.87 -9.58
CA GLY A 615 -14.96 4.48 -8.41
C GLY A 615 -15.59 5.85 -8.69
N SER A 616 -15.18 6.51 -9.77
CA SER A 616 -15.64 7.84 -10.16
C SER A 616 -16.99 7.81 -10.87
N SER A 617 -17.36 6.68 -11.48
CA SER A 617 -18.59 6.52 -12.29
C SER A 617 -19.86 6.79 -11.48
N THR A 618 -20.40 7.99 -11.67
CA THR A 618 -21.54 8.51 -10.92
C THR A 618 -22.48 9.24 -11.85
N LEU A 619 -23.76 8.90 -11.79
CA LEU A 619 -24.86 9.59 -12.45
C LEU A 619 -25.73 10.27 -11.40
N TYR A 620 -25.77 11.60 -11.44
CA TYR A 620 -26.65 12.43 -10.64
C TYR A 620 -27.80 12.94 -11.51
N PHE A 621 -29.02 12.86 -10.99
CA PHE A 621 -30.21 13.37 -11.66
C PHE A 621 -31.22 13.87 -10.63
N ASN A 622 -31.80 15.06 -10.87
CA ASN A 622 -32.89 15.63 -10.06
C ASN A 622 -32.65 15.54 -8.54
N GLY A 623 -31.45 15.90 -8.07
CA GLY A 623 -31.16 15.92 -6.62
C GLY A 623 -30.54 14.64 -6.06
N LYS A 624 -30.44 13.55 -6.83
CA LYS A 624 -30.06 12.23 -6.31
C LYS A 624 -29.05 11.52 -7.20
N VAL A 625 -28.23 10.66 -6.59
CA VAL A 625 -27.41 9.69 -7.33
C VAL A 625 -28.31 8.54 -7.77
N VAL A 626 -28.30 8.23 -9.07
CA VAL A 626 -29.19 7.25 -9.71
C VAL A 626 -28.56 5.86 -9.77
N ASN A 627 -27.25 5.79 -10.01
CA ASN A 627 -26.53 4.52 -10.14
C ASN A 627 -25.99 4.03 -8.77
N LYS A 628 -25.22 2.93 -8.77
CA LYS A 628 -24.51 2.41 -7.58
C LYS A 628 -22.98 2.59 -7.73
N PRO A 629 -22.42 3.80 -7.50
CA PRO A 629 -20.98 4.03 -7.58
C PRO A 629 -20.22 3.08 -6.67
N THR A 630 -19.19 2.40 -7.18
CA THR A 630 -18.46 1.36 -6.43
C THR A 630 -16.98 1.71 -6.29
N THR A 631 -16.59 2.10 -5.08
CA THR A 631 -15.23 2.49 -4.72
C THR A 631 -14.60 1.42 -3.84
N ASN A 632 -13.49 0.82 -4.29
CA ASN A 632 -12.74 -0.21 -3.54
C ASN A 632 -13.62 -1.40 -3.07
N GLY A 633 -14.63 -1.77 -3.87
CA GLY A 633 -15.55 -2.87 -3.56
C GLY A 633 -16.74 -2.50 -2.67
N THR A 634 -16.87 -1.23 -2.26
CA THR A 634 -18.00 -0.73 -1.47
C THR A 634 -18.83 0.24 -2.31
N ILE A 635 -20.17 0.15 -2.21
CA ILE A 635 -21.09 1.10 -2.84
C ILE A 635 -20.94 2.46 -2.13
N SER A 636 -20.19 3.36 -2.76
CA SER A 636 -19.90 4.70 -2.26
C SER A 636 -19.33 5.56 -3.38
N GLU A 637 -19.84 6.78 -3.49
CA GLU A 637 -19.38 7.81 -4.41
C GLU A 637 -17.96 8.28 -4.06
N ARG A 638 -17.07 8.28 -5.06
CA ARG A 638 -15.72 8.85 -4.96
C ARG A 638 -15.75 10.36 -5.21
N ALA A 639 -14.84 11.09 -4.57
CA ALA A 639 -14.61 12.49 -4.88
C ALA A 639 -13.80 12.63 -6.19
N VAL A 640 -14.24 13.50 -7.09
CA VAL A 640 -13.66 13.77 -8.41
C VAL A 640 -13.28 15.25 -8.54
N SER A 641 -12.45 15.59 -9.52
CA SER A 641 -11.95 16.96 -9.71
C SER A 641 -12.89 17.85 -10.52
N ASP A 642 -13.72 17.27 -11.38
CA ASP A 642 -14.76 17.98 -12.11
C ASP A 642 -15.95 17.09 -12.48
N ILE A 643 -16.96 17.75 -13.02
CA ILE A 643 -18.18 17.15 -13.56
C ILE A 643 -18.51 17.72 -14.94
N VAL A 644 -19.22 16.92 -15.73
CA VAL A 644 -19.98 17.38 -16.90
C VAL A 644 -21.46 17.35 -16.53
N TYR A 645 -22.20 18.42 -16.82
CA TYR A 645 -23.58 18.53 -16.38
C TYR A 645 -24.48 19.28 -17.36
N ILE A 646 -25.79 19.05 -17.20
CA ILE A 646 -26.86 19.78 -17.88
C ILE A 646 -27.55 20.70 -16.86
N GLY A 647 -27.65 21.99 -17.16
CA GLY A 647 -28.25 22.97 -16.26
C GLY A 647 -28.27 24.39 -16.82
N TYR A 648 -29.05 25.25 -16.15
CA TYR A 648 -29.28 26.65 -16.53
C TYR A 648 -28.13 27.59 -16.22
#